data_AF-A0A6S7FKG1-F1
#
_entry.id   AF-A0A6S7FKG1-F1
#
_cell.length_a   1.000
_cell.length_b   1.000
_cell.length_c   1.000
_cell.angle_alpha   90.00
_cell.angle_beta   90.00
_cell.angle_gamma   90.00
#
_symmetry.space_group_name_H-M   'P 1'
#
loop_
_entity.id
_entity.type
_entity.pdbx_description
1 polymer ?
#
loop_
_entity_poly.entity_id
_entity_poly.type
_entity_poly.pdbx_seq_one_letter_code
_entity_poly.pdbx_strand_id
1 'polypeptide(L)'
;MDNMKTNMNAPVVDFNDEDSNTSPNPTFDAVLQTRLSRRRILKGGMATVGSALFGVGLAGCNGDGDDDSDVDSPDTPPTGAPPTEPSEKLLNFGAVPKSLADAVSVPSGYTAQVLYGLGDPLAEGVLAYKNDGTDNDFDKRAGDHHDGMEWFGLGADNRPSASSTDRGLLAVNHEATTNEGLSSFFLHANGGTNTLPRPAAEVDKEIAIHGVSVVEVKKAGNAWGTVPDSLFNFRLTALSEIEIAGPARGNPLLVTKYSPDATRTRGTLNNCGTGKTPWGTFLTGEENWYGYFTRDAADDAARGNDKSVTSLRRYGRNQGAASRHGWESAGADDRYARWIISQSGASADGSDDYRNEMNGQGYVVEVDAYDRSRKVKKRSALGRFAHESAAFRTAVAGQPIIVYMGDDARGEYLYKWVSSANWDPADADAISRISVGDKYLDNGTLFAAQFSEDGTGSWLELSMQNSAVSGYATYPFSDQADVAVNARLAADAAGATKMDRPEWCGVNPANGELYCTLTNNSSRRVDPTGSQYEPDSANPRVYTDMKGGASQSGNPNGHIIRIKELAAAGNGDRFEWDVYLFGAQADADVTTVNLSSLTDDQDFSSPDGLVFSAVTGLCWLQTDDGAYTDVTNCMMLAARPGAGW
;
A
#
# COMPACT_ATOMS: atom_id res chain seq x y z
N MET A 1 24.97 -5.67 34.65
CA MET A 1 23.98 -5.76 33.56
C MET A 1 22.88 -6.67 34.04
N ASP A 2 22.06 -6.16 34.94
CA ASP A 2 20.77 -6.77 35.30
C ASP A 2 20.02 -5.76 36.18
N ASN A 3 18.69 -5.71 36.04
CA ASN A 3 17.71 -4.78 36.64
C ASN A 3 17.45 -3.45 35.90
N MET A 4 16.69 -3.53 34.81
CA MET A 4 15.60 -2.58 34.55
C MET A 4 14.33 -3.38 34.25
N LYS A 5 13.62 -3.78 35.31
CA LYS A 5 12.19 -4.12 35.23
C LYS A 5 11.43 -2.80 35.31
N THR A 6 11.21 -2.18 34.17
CA THR A 6 10.26 -1.06 34.01
C THR A 6 8.84 -1.58 34.16
N ASN A 7 7.97 -0.75 34.76
CA ASN A 7 6.55 -1.00 34.98
C ASN A 7 5.83 -1.32 33.64
N MET A 8 5.67 -2.60 33.32
CA MET A 8 4.88 -3.08 32.18
C MET A 8 3.41 -3.27 32.57
N ASN A 9 2.62 -2.19 32.64
CA ASN A 9 1.16 -2.32 32.79
C ASN A 9 0.34 -1.31 31.95
N ALA A 10 0.97 -0.53 31.07
CA ALA A 10 0.26 0.07 29.95
C ALA A 10 0.47 -0.85 28.73
N PRO A 11 -0.59 -1.24 27.99
CA PRO A 11 -0.40 -1.96 26.74
C PRO A 11 0.49 -1.12 25.83
N VAL A 12 1.56 -1.71 25.31
CA VAL A 12 2.34 -1.11 24.23
C VAL A 12 1.38 -1.03 23.04
N VAL A 13 1.07 0.19 22.61
CA VAL A 13 0.27 0.42 21.40
C VAL A 13 1.19 0.18 20.22
N ASP A 14 0.90 -0.83 19.41
CA ASP A 14 1.51 -0.97 18.09
C ASP A 14 0.81 0.00 17.14
N PHE A 15 1.58 0.92 16.57
CA PHE A 15 1.08 1.96 15.68
C PHE A 15 1.17 1.58 14.20
N ASN A 16 1.69 0.39 13.91
CA ASN A 16 1.77 -0.19 12.57
C ASN A 16 0.81 -1.39 12.42
N ASP A 17 -0.09 -1.60 13.38
CA ASP A 17 -1.01 -2.75 13.41
C ASP A 17 -2.43 -2.29 13.76
N GLU A 18 -3.02 -1.50 12.85
CA GLU A 18 -4.38 -0.99 12.99
C GLU A 18 -5.41 -2.10 12.75
N ASP A 19 -6.35 -2.27 13.68
CA ASP A 19 -7.34 -3.37 13.69
C ASP A 19 -8.71 -2.90 14.23
N SER A 20 -9.20 -1.74 13.76
CA SER A 20 -10.48 -1.17 14.23
C SER A 20 -11.69 -1.52 13.35
N ASN A 21 -11.53 -2.37 12.34
CA ASN A 21 -12.65 -2.80 11.52
C ASN A 21 -13.55 -3.81 12.26
N THR A 22 -14.60 -3.28 12.88
CA THR A 22 -15.60 -4.06 13.62
C THR A 22 -16.85 -4.39 12.80
N SER A 23 -16.83 -4.14 11.48
CA SER A 23 -17.99 -4.40 10.63
C SER A 23 -18.29 -5.91 10.54
N PRO A 24 -19.59 -6.28 10.39
CA PRO A 24 -20.00 -7.68 10.20
C PRO A 24 -19.80 -8.16 8.75
N ASN A 25 -19.11 -7.38 7.91
CA ASN A 25 -18.90 -7.70 6.51
C ASN A 25 -18.08 -8.98 6.36
N PRO A 26 -18.26 -9.74 5.24
CA PRO A 26 -17.45 -10.92 4.99
C PRO A 26 -15.98 -10.53 4.83
N THR A 27 -15.11 -11.38 5.34
CA THR A 27 -13.68 -11.39 5.01
C THR A 27 -13.49 -11.88 3.56
N PHE A 28 -12.47 -11.42 2.85
CA PHE A 28 -11.97 -12.02 1.61
C PHE A 28 -11.78 -13.50 1.81
N ASP A 29 -11.40 -13.78 3.04
CA ASP A 29 -11.21 -15.07 3.56
C ASP A 29 -12.49 -15.88 3.68
N ALA A 30 -13.65 -15.37 4.01
CA ALA A 30 -14.87 -16.16 3.82
C ALA A 30 -15.07 -16.64 2.34
N VAL A 31 -14.45 -16.00 1.35
CA VAL A 31 -14.74 -16.16 -0.08
C VAL A 31 -13.94 -17.29 -0.80
N LEU A 32 -12.62 -17.41 -0.63
CA LEU A 32 -11.77 -18.33 -1.45
C LEU A 32 -11.73 -19.81 -1.00
N GLN A 33 -11.99 -20.23 0.25
CA GLN A 33 -12.03 -21.68 0.58
C GLN A 33 -13.31 -22.21 0.01
N THR A 34 -14.42 -21.46 0.00
CA THR A 34 -15.60 -21.95 -0.70
C THR A 34 -15.24 -22.21 -2.17
N ARG A 35 -14.36 -21.40 -2.78
CA ARG A 35 -13.75 -21.69 -4.09
C ARG A 35 -12.83 -22.91 -4.09
N LEU A 36 -11.84 -22.99 -3.19
CA LEU A 36 -10.83 -24.06 -3.14
C LEU A 36 -11.42 -25.41 -2.74
N SER A 37 -12.33 -25.45 -1.76
CA SER A 37 -13.10 -26.62 -1.34
C SER A 37 -14.01 -27.13 -2.47
N ARG A 38 -14.71 -26.25 -3.21
CA ARG A 38 -15.44 -26.64 -4.43
C ARG A 38 -14.51 -27.23 -5.48
N ARG A 39 -13.32 -26.64 -5.68
CA ARG A 39 -12.30 -27.18 -6.61
C ARG A 39 -11.74 -28.54 -6.14
N ARG A 40 -11.54 -28.74 -4.83
CA ARG A 40 -11.15 -30.03 -4.22
C ARG A 40 -12.25 -31.07 -4.31
N ILE A 41 -13.52 -30.70 -4.13
CA ILE A 41 -14.68 -31.59 -4.32
C ILE A 41 -14.86 -31.97 -5.79
N LEU A 42 -14.62 -31.05 -6.73
CA LEU A 42 -14.66 -31.37 -8.17
C LEU A 42 -13.51 -32.30 -8.58
N LYS A 43 -12.29 -32.09 -8.08
CA LYS A 43 -11.15 -32.99 -8.30
C LYS A 43 -11.30 -34.34 -7.56
N GLY A 44 -11.91 -34.35 -6.37
CA GLY A 44 -12.13 -35.53 -5.54
C GLY A 44 -13.40 -36.32 -5.89
N GLY A 45 -14.42 -35.68 -6.45
CA GLY A 45 -15.65 -36.30 -6.95
C GLY A 45 -15.47 -36.99 -8.29
N MET A 46 -14.45 -36.61 -9.07
CA MET A 46 -13.98 -37.40 -10.21
C MET A 46 -13.16 -38.64 -9.78
N ALA A 47 -12.75 -38.75 -8.52
CA ALA A 47 -11.97 -39.89 -8.03
C ALA A 47 -12.83 -41.05 -7.47
N THR A 48 -14.17 -40.90 -7.38
CA THR A 48 -15.06 -41.93 -6.79
C THR A 48 -16.25 -42.37 -7.64
N VAL A 49 -16.34 -41.94 -8.90
CA VAL A 49 -17.19 -42.61 -9.91
C VAL A 49 -16.29 -43.24 -10.96
N GLY A 50 -15.89 -44.49 -10.72
CA GLY A 50 -15.16 -45.27 -11.70
C GLY A 50 -16.00 -45.49 -12.96
N SER A 51 -15.44 -45.13 -14.12
CA SER A 51 -15.79 -45.70 -15.43
C SER A 51 -14.69 -45.36 -16.42
N ALA A 52 -14.12 -46.40 -17.02
CA ALA A 52 -13.41 -46.32 -18.28
C ALA A 52 -14.21 -45.52 -19.33
N LEU A 53 -13.48 -44.89 -20.26
CA LEU A 53 -13.87 -44.37 -21.59
C LEU A 53 -13.55 -42.88 -21.78
N PHE A 54 -12.33 -42.59 -22.26
CA PHE A 54 -12.14 -41.60 -23.33
C PHE A 54 -10.93 -42.04 -24.18
N GLY A 55 -11.23 -42.65 -25.33
CA GLY A 55 -10.21 -43.02 -26.31
C GLY A 55 -10.59 -44.13 -27.30
N VAL A 56 -11.86 -44.24 -27.71
CA VAL A 56 -12.23 -45.06 -28.89
C VAL A 56 -12.97 -44.19 -29.89
N GLY A 57 -12.28 -43.95 -31.01
CA GLY A 57 -12.79 -43.84 -32.39
C GLY A 57 -14.06 -43.07 -32.69
N LEU A 58 -13.90 -41.93 -33.40
CA LEU A 58 -14.83 -41.57 -34.46
C LEU A 58 -14.15 -41.85 -35.81
N ALA A 59 -14.60 -42.93 -36.45
CA ALA A 59 -14.20 -43.31 -37.79
C ALA A 59 -14.76 -42.32 -38.82
N GLY A 60 -13.87 -41.75 -39.64
CA GLY A 60 -14.20 -41.10 -40.91
C GLY A 60 -13.79 -42.03 -42.05
N CYS A 61 -14.75 -42.39 -42.89
CA CYS A 61 -14.62 -43.31 -44.02
C CYS A 61 -13.58 -42.83 -45.05
N ASN A 62 -12.67 -43.72 -45.47
CA ASN A 62 -12.25 -43.81 -46.86
C ASN A 62 -11.69 -45.21 -47.17
N GLY A 63 -12.03 -45.74 -48.34
CA GLY A 63 -12.01 -47.17 -48.66
C GLY A 63 -10.76 -47.73 -49.34
N ASP A 64 -10.83 -49.07 -49.44
CA ASP A 64 -10.23 -50.07 -50.35
C ASP A 64 -8.75 -50.04 -50.73
N GLY A 65 -8.12 -51.23 -50.59
CA GLY A 65 -7.02 -51.68 -51.43
C GLY A 65 -6.02 -52.66 -50.77
N ASP A 66 -6.33 -53.96 -50.86
CA ASP A 66 -5.47 -55.17 -51.04
C ASP A 66 -4.14 -55.44 -50.29
N ASP A 67 -4.04 -56.73 -49.93
CA ASP A 67 -2.90 -57.66 -49.90
C ASP A 67 -1.79 -57.65 -48.80
N ASP A 68 -1.93 -58.67 -47.95
CA ASP A 68 -1.01 -59.81 -47.71
C ASP A 68 0.26 -59.70 -46.81
N SER A 69 0.25 -60.63 -45.84
CA SER A 69 1.36 -61.33 -45.17
C SER A 69 2.35 -60.65 -44.22
N ASP A 70 2.54 -61.40 -43.13
CA ASP A 70 3.73 -61.60 -42.29
C ASP A 70 3.94 -60.83 -40.98
N VAL A 71 4.24 -61.68 -39.99
CA VAL A 71 4.47 -61.47 -38.58
C VAL A 71 5.92 -61.03 -38.38
N ASP A 72 6.15 -59.86 -37.79
CA ASP A 72 7.29 -59.63 -36.91
C ASP A 72 7.01 -58.47 -35.93
N SER A 73 7.26 -58.69 -34.65
CA SER A 73 7.50 -57.67 -33.63
C SER A 73 8.94 -57.88 -33.19
N PRO A 74 9.79 -56.85 -33.01
CA PRO A 74 9.44 -55.62 -32.27
C PRO A 74 10.13 -54.32 -32.78
N ASP A 75 9.54 -53.16 -32.50
CA ASP A 75 10.27 -51.98 -31.98
C ASP A 75 9.27 -50.85 -31.66
N THR A 76 9.12 -50.56 -30.37
CA THR A 76 8.42 -49.38 -29.87
C THR A 76 9.19 -48.10 -30.25
N PRO A 77 8.58 -47.11 -30.92
CA PRO A 77 9.20 -45.81 -31.13
C PRO A 77 9.39 -45.10 -29.78
N PRO A 78 10.46 -44.30 -29.60
CA PRO A 78 10.60 -43.52 -28.38
C PRO A 78 9.44 -42.54 -28.29
N THR A 79 8.79 -42.55 -27.13
CA THR A 79 7.84 -41.53 -26.68
C THR A 79 8.43 -40.15 -26.93
N GLY A 80 7.75 -39.36 -27.77
CA GLY A 80 8.12 -37.96 -28.03
C GLY A 80 8.28 -37.22 -26.71
N ALA A 81 9.42 -36.57 -26.54
CA ALA A 81 9.63 -35.65 -25.44
C ALA A 81 8.49 -34.63 -25.39
N PRO A 82 8.03 -34.23 -24.19
CA PRO A 82 7.06 -33.14 -24.07
C PRO A 82 7.59 -31.92 -24.84
N PRO A 83 6.71 -31.10 -25.44
CA PRO A 83 7.12 -29.91 -26.15
C PRO A 83 8.05 -29.10 -25.23
N THR A 84 9.25 -28.81 -25.72
CA THR A 84 10.20 -27.99 -24.99
C THR A 84 9.57 -26.61 -24.90
N GLU A 85 9.06 -26.25 -23.73
CA GLU A 85 8.67 -24.88 -23.42
C GLU A 85 9.82 -23.96 -23.87
N PRO A 86 9.54 -22.85 -24.58
CA PRO A 86 10.59 -21.93 -24.99
C PRO A 86 11.42 -21.56 -23.76
N SER A 87 12.75 -21.63 -23.88
CA SER A 87 13.65 -21.22 -22.80
C SER A 87 13.28 -19.80 -22.35
N GLU A 88 12.90 -19.65 -21.08
CA GLU A 88 12.47 -18.37 -20.52
C GLU A 88 13.60 -17.35 -20.65
N LYS A 89 13.33 -16.21 -21.32
CA LYS A 89 14.35 -15.17 -21.58
C LYS A 89 14.18 -13.91 -20.73
N LEU A 90 13.05 -13.76 -20.02
CA LEU A 90 12.79 -12.55 -19.21
C LEU A 90 13.55 -12.60 -17.88
N LEU A 91 13.60 -13.77 -17.23
CA LEU A 91 14.37 -14.00 -16.00
C LEU A 91 15.76 -14.57 -16.36
N ASN A 92 16.67 -13.70 -16.79
CA ASN A 92 18.00 -14.09 -17.28
C ASN A 92 19.12 -13.83 -16.26
N PHE A 93 18.83 -13.95 -14.97
CA PHE A 93 19.81 -13.90 -13.88
C PHE A 93 19.60 -15.09 -12.94
N GLY A 94 20.68 -15.59 -12.33
CA GLY A 94 20.59 -16.64 -11.32
C GLY A 94 19.99 -16.09 -10.03
N ALA A 95 19.17 -16.90 -9.35
CA ALA A 95 18.66 -16.57 -8.02
C ALA A 95 19.81 -16.26 -7.04
N VAL A 96 19.57 -15.32 -6.13
CA VAL A 96 20.52 -14.95 -5.08
C VAL A 96 20.21 -15.80 -3.85
N PRO A 97 21.19 -16.53 -3.28
CA PRO A 97 20.95 -17.30 -2.07
C PRO A 97 20.52 -16.42 -0.89
N LYS A 98 19.66 -16.98 -0.03
CA LYS A 98 19.27 -16.42 1.27
C LYS A 98 20.48 -16.02 2.10
N SER A 99 20.37 -14.94 2.87
CA SER A 99 21.45 -14.44 3.72
C SER A 99 20.92 -13.59 4.88
N LEU A 100 21.58 -13.70 6.03
CA LEU A 100 21.40 -12.83 7.20
C LEU A 100 22.53 -11.80 7.34
N ALA A 101 23.42 -11.71 6.35
CA ALA A 101 24.49 -10.71 6.38
C ALA A 101 23.88 -9.30 6.29
N ASP A 102 24.41 -8.38 7.08
CA ASP A 102 24.12 -6.95 6.96
C ASP A 102 24.80 -6.37 5.70
N ALA A 103 24.29 -6.77 4.54
CA ALA A 103 24.81 -6.43 3.22
C ALA A 103 23.73 -6.62 2.14
N VAL A 104 23.76 -5.75 1.14
CA VAL A 104 22.95 -5.94 -0.08
C VAL A 104 23.65 -6.96 -0.98
N SER A 105 22.97 -8.08 -1.26
CA SER A 105 23.43 -9.11 -2.20
C SER A 105 22.64 -9.02 -3.50
N VAL A 106 23.35 -9.01 -4.65
CA VAL A 106 22.74 -8.89 -5.98
C VAL A 106 23.20 -10.04 -6.89
N PRO A 107 22.47 -10.37 -7.97
CA PRO A 107 22.87 -11.43 -8.89
C PRO A 107 24.26 -11.19 -9.50
N SER A 108 24.93 -12.27 -9.91
CA SER A 108 26.22 -12.16 -10.61
C SER A 108 26.10 -11.26 -11.86
N GLY A 109 27.03 -10.33 -12.01
CA GLY A 109 27.03 -9.32 -13.08
C GLY A 109 26.31 -8.01 -12.73
N TYR A 110 25.69 -7.91 -11.55
CA TYR A 110 25.07 -6.69 -11.03
C TYR A 110 25.92 -6.03 -9.93
N THR A 111 25.67 -4.76 -9.67
CA THR A 111 26.30 -3.96 -8.60
C THR A 111 25.26 -3.10 -7.90
N ALA A 112 25.39 -2.90 -6.60
CA ALA A 112 24.60 -1.94 -5.82
C ALA A 112 25.48 -0.74 -5.40
N GLN A 113 24.90 0.47 -5.41
CA GLN A 113 25.52 1.70 -4.95
C GLN A 113 24.49 2.50 -4.13
N VAL A 114 24.90 3.07 -3.00
CA VAL A 114 24.08 4.06 -2.28
C VAL A 114 23.95 5.32 -3.15
N LEU A 115 22.72 5.73 -3.42
CA LEU A 115 22.40 6.91 -4.22
C LEU A 115 22.04 8.12 -3.36
N TYR A 116 21.16 7.91 -2.39
CA TYR A 116 20.54 8.96 -1.57
C TYR A 116 20.20 8.36 -0.20
N GLY A 117 20.77 8.92 0.86
CA GLY A 117 20.63 8.43 2.23
C GLY A 117 20.08 9.50 3.17
N LEU A 118 19.59 9.07 4.34
CA LEU A 118 19.12 9.96 5.41
C LEU A 118 20.14 11.09 5.65
N GLY A 119 19.63 12.32 5.76
CA GLY A 119 20.43 13.49 6.07
C GLY A 119 21.17 14.12 4.88
N ASP A 120 21.18 13.48 3.70
CA ASP A 120 21.83 14.02 2.51
C ASP A 120 21.30 15.43 2.19
N PRO A 121 22.19 16.39 1.85
CA PRO A 121 21.80 17.78 1.66
C PRO A 121 20.95 17.98 0.41
N LEU A 122 19.89 18.80 0.53
CA LEU A 122 18.99 19.18 -0.57
C LEU A 122 19.01 20.67 -0.88
N ALA A 123 19.85 21.45 -0.22
CA ALA A 123 19.96 22.88 -0.47
C ALA A 123 21.40 23.37 -0.42
N GLU A 124 21.67 24.43 -1.17
CA GLU A 124 22.95 25.13 -1.14
C GLU A 124 23.31 25.58 0.29
N GLY A 125 24.56 25.35 0.70
CA GLY A 125 25.06 25.71 2.02
C GLY A 125 24.71 24.73 3.14
N VAL A 126 23.91 23.69 2.88
CA VAL A 126 23.68 22.58 3.83
C VAL A 126 24.91 21.68 3.82
N LEU A 127 25.56 21.53 4.98
CA LEU A 127 26.75 20.69 5.13
C LEU A 127 26.39 19.21 5.05
N ALA A 128 27.37 18.35 4.73
CA ALA A 128 27.21 16.90 4.78
C ALA A 128 26.66 16.43 6.13
N TYR A 129 25.81 15.40 6.10
CA TYR A 129 25.22 14.82 7.30
C TYR A 129 26.30 14.27 8.22
N LYS A 130 26.27 14.66 9.50
CA LYS A 130 27.27 14.20 10.47
C LYS A 130 26.88 12.87 11.09
N ASN A 131 25.58 12.60 11.17
CA ASN A 131 25.04 11.40 11.81
C ASN A 131 25.52 11.22 13.26
N ASP A 132 25.70 12.33 13.98
CA ASP A 132 26.11 12.37 15.39
C ASP A 132 25.01 12.95 16.31
N GLY A 133 23.80 13.14 15.76
CA GLY A 133 22.64 13.72 16.42
C GLY A 133 22.65 15.25 16.57
N THR A 134 23.65 15.95 16.03
CA THR A 134 23.76 17.41 16.13
C THR A 134 23.14 18.19 14.96
N ASP A 135 22.75 17.52 13.88
CA ASP A 135 22.06 18.12 12.74
C ASP A 135 20.62 18.54 13.11
N ASN A 136 20.11 19.63 12.54
CA ASN A 136 18.79 20.21 12.88
C ASN A 136 17.95 20.64 11.65
N ASP A 137 18.59 20.83 10.50
CA ASP A 137 18.07 21.35 9.23
C ASP A 137 17.42 20.25 8.37
N PHE A 138 16.62 19.38 8.99
CA PHE A 138 15.95 18.28 8.31
C PHE A 138 14.86 18.74 7.33
N ASP A 139 14.42 20.00 7.41
CA ASP A 139 13.61 20.64 6.36
C ASP A 139 14.38 20.85 5.04
N LYS A 140 15.70 20.61 5.01
CA LYS A 140 16.58 20.80 3.84
C LYS A 140 17.51 19.61 3.59
N ARG A 141 17.20 18.46 4.17
CA ARG A 141 17.94 17.21 4.01
C ARG A 141 17.01 16.09 3.59
N ALA A 142 17.54 14.95 3.18
CA ALA A 142 16.75 13.72 3.14
C ALA A 142 16.16 13.42 4.53
N GLY A 143 14.92 12.93 4.53
CA GLY A 143 14.29 12.38 5.72
C GLY A 143 14.76 10.96 6.02
N ASP A 144 14.03 10.29 6.89
CA ASP A 144 14.34 8.93 7.35
C ASP A 144 13.33 7.93 6.81
N HIS A 145 13.69 6.65 6.85
CA HIS A 145 12.87 5.52 6.38
C HIS A 145 12.31 5.83 4.98
N HIS A 146 13.24 5.96 4.03
CA HIS A 146 12.87 6.09 2.62
C HIS A 146 11.98 4.93 2.21
N ASP A 147 10.86 5.26 1.61
CA ASP A 147 9.88 4.28 1.16
C ASP A 147 9.59 4.49 -0.33
N GLY A 148 8.32 4.52 -0.73
CA GLY A 148 7.92 4.58 -2.12
C GLY A 148 8.53 5.79 -2.83
N MET A 149 8.91 5.56 -4.08
CA MET A 149 9.64 6.54 -4.88
C MET A 149 9.34 6.42 -6.38
N GLU A 150 9.43 7.54 -7.08
CA GLU A 150 9.15 7.61 -8.52
C GLU A 150 10.20 8.42 -9.29
N TRP A 151 10.53 7.94 -10.49
CA TRP A 151 11.50 8.59 -11.39
C TRP A 151 10.84 9.59 -12.33
N PHE A 152 11.39 10.80 -12.41
CA PHE A 152 10.96 11.89 -13.28
C PHE A 152 12.11 12.35 -14.17
N GLY A 153 12.19 11.83 -15.40
CA GLY A 153 13.29 12.12 -16.31
C GLY A 153 13.42 13.60 -16.66
N LEU A 154 14.65 14.13 -16.63
CA LEU A 154 14.94 15.55 -16.78
C LEU A 154 15.93 15.79 -17.93
N GLY A 155 15.47 16.47 -18.97
CA GLY A 155 16.26 16.84 -20.14
C GLY A 155 17.35 17.87 -19.83
N ALA A 156 18.31 18.03 -20.74
CA ALA A 156 19.39 19.03 -20.60
C ALA A 156 18.88 20.48 -20.59
N ASP A 157 17.68 20.73 -21.08
CA ASP A 157 16.98 22.03 -21.06
C ASP A 157 16.16 22.25 -19.78
N ASN A 158 16.34 21.39 -18.77
CA ASN A 158 15.60 21.40 -17.50
C ASN A 158 14.09 21.20 -17.66
N ARG A 159 13.66 20.51 -18.73
CA ARG A 159 12.27 20.12 -18.93
C ARG A 159 12.05 18.62 -18.71
N PRO A 160 10.81 18.21 -18.40
CA PRO A 160 10.43 16.81 -18.38
C PRO A 160 10.84 16.09 -19.67
N SER A 161 11.41 14.90 -19.54
CA SER A 161 11.87 14.08 -20.66
C SER A 161 11.69 12.60 -20.36
N ALA A 162 10.70 11.98 -21.00
CA ALA A 162 10.41 10.55 -20.85
C ALA A 162 11.56 9.63 -21.31
N SER A 163 12.45 10.13 -22.17
CA SER A 163 13.63 9.38 -22.65
C SER A 163 14.89 9.64 -21.84
N SER A 164 14.86 10.50 -20.82
CA SER A 164 16.03 10.77 -20.00
C SER A 164 16.22 9.64 -18.98
N THR A 165 17.34 8.94 -19.10
CA THR A 165 17.68 7.77 -18.27
C THR A 165 18.98 7.96 -17.48
N ASP A 166 19.67 9.08 -17.63
CA ASP A 166 20.93 9.41 -16.96
C ASP A 166 20.84 10.69 -16.12
N ARG A 167 19.71 11.40 -16.17
CA ARG A 167 19.39 12.56 -15.33
C ARG A 167 17.89 12.64 -15.09
N GLY A 168 17.50 12.88 -13.85
CA GLY A 168 16.11 12.98 -13.46
C GLY A 168 15.94 13.51 -12.05
N LEU A 169 14.69 13.62 -11.64
CA LEU A 169 14.29 13.87 -10.27
C LEU A 169 13.78 12.56 -9.69
N LEU A 170 14.17 12.28 -8.44
CA LEU A 170 13.60 11.23 -7.65
C LEU A 170 12.69 11.89 -6.60
N ALA A 171 11.40 11.61 -6.66
CA ALA A 171 10.48 11.94 -5.58
C ALA A 171 10.42 10.74 -4.65
N VAL A 172 10.67 10.95 -3.35
CA VAL A 172 10.86 9.88 -2.36
C VAL A 172 10.07 10.23 -1.11
N ASN A 173 9.33 9.25 -0.61
CA ASN A 173 8.65 9.32 0.67
C ASN A 173 9.61 9.09 1.84
N HIS A 174 9.30 9.68 3.00
CA HIS A 174 10.00 9.52 4.27
C HIS A 174 8.96 9.16 5.32
N GLU A 175 8.79 7.87 5.52
CA GLU A 175 7.60 7.29 6.15
C GLU A 175 7.63 7.47 7.68
N ALA A 176 8.72 7.07 8.31
CA ALA A 176 8.78 6.92 9.76
C ALA A 176 10.19 7.18 10.29
N THR A 177 10.40 6.79 11.55
CA THR A 177 11.70 6.77 12.21
C THR A 177 11.80 5.54 13.09
N THR A 178 13.03 5.09 13.41
CA THR A 178 13.21 4.05 14.42
C THR A 178 12.94 4.61 15.82
N ASN A 179 11.92 4.11 16.50
CA ASN A 179 11.52 4.57 17.83
C ASN A 179 11.98 3.62 18.93
N GLU A 180 12.50 4.15 20.04
CA GLU A 180 12.71 3.39 21.29
C GLU A 180 11.72 3.85 22.38
N GLY A 181 10.43 3.93 22.03
CA GLY A 181 9.38 4.48 22.89
C GLY A 181 8.73 5.70 22.24
N LEU A 182 9.13 6.90 22.65
CA LEU A 182 8.61 8.16 22.10
C LEU A 182 9.58 8.83 21.12
N SER A 183 10.91 8.70 21.32
CA SER A 183 11.91 9.41 20.51
C SER A 183 12.27 8.64 19.25
N SER A 184 12.56 9.40 18.19
CA SER A 184 13.27 8.90 17.02
C SER A 184 14.73 8.66 17.40
N PHE A 185 15.07 7.42 17.75
CA PHE A 185 16.27 7.08 18.53
C PHE A 185 17.57 7.51 17.84
N PHE A 186 17.74 7.14 16.57
CA PHE A 186 18.98 7.41 15.83
C PHE A 186 19.15 8.88 15.40
N LEU A 187 18.13 9.72 15.61
CA LEU A 187 18.19 11.15 15.28
C LEU A 187 18.92 11.98 16.33
N HIS A 188 19.07 11.45 17.55
CA HIS A 188 19.57 12.17 18.71
C HIS A 188 20.82 11.50 19.26
N ALA A 189 21.83 12.30 19.65
CA ALA A 189 23.14 11.82 20.09
C ALA A 189 23.10 10.83 21.28
N ASN A 190 22.03 10.88 22.06
CA ASN A 190 21.80 10.07 23.27
C ASN A 190 20.50 9.26 23.20
N GLY A 191 19.91 9.09 22.02
CA GLY A 191 18.64 8.38 21.83
C GLY A 191 17.38 9.21 22.02
N GLY A 192 17.47 10.47 22.47
CA GLY A 192 16.33 11.37 22.67
C GLY A 192 15.52 11.08 23.93
N THR A 193 14.54 11.94 24.23
CA THR A 193 14.00 12.05 25.59
C THR A 193 13.01 10.98 26.07
N ASN A 194 12.29 10.14 25.33
CA ASN A 194 11.46 9.02 25.87
C ASN A 194 10.50 9.19 27.08
N THR A 195 10.33 10.39 27.66
CA THR A 195 9.33 10.72 28.68
C THR A 195 8.62 12.02 28.33
N LEU A 196 7.38 12.19 28.79
CA LEU A 196 6.64 13.45 28.64
C LEU A 196 6.97 14.42 29.80
N PRO A 197 7.04 15.74 29.57
CA PRO A 197 6.97 16.39 28.26
C PRO A 197 8.26 16.23 27.45
N ARG A 198 8.12 16.21 26.12
CA ARG A 198 9.24 16.15 25.17
C ARG A 198 9.90 17.53 25.01
N PRO A 199 11.23 17.63 24.85
CA PRO A 199 11.88 18.89 24.51
C PRO A 199 11.51 19.35 23.10
N ALA A 200 11.15 20.63 22.95
CA ALA A 200 10.80 21.23 21.66
C ALA A 200 11.89 21.04 20.58
N ALA A 201 13.16 21.15 20.95
CA ALA A 201 14.27 20.98 20.00
C ALA A 201 14.39 19.54 19.45
N GLU A 202 13.96 18.53 20.20
CA GLU A 202 13.92 17.15 19.69
C GLU A 202 12.72 16.99 18.75
N VAL A 203 11.53 17.44 19.19
CA VAL A 203 10.29 17.35 18.42
C VAL A 203 10.38 18.11 17.11
N ASP A 204 11.03 19.28 17.08
CA ASP A 204 11.22 20.05 15.84
C ASP A 204 12.01 19.27 14.77
N LYS A 205 13.01 18.47 15.18
CA LYS A 205 13.74 17.57 14.26
C LYS A 205 12.86 16.43 13.79
N GLU A 206 12.20 15.76 14.72
CA GLU A 206 11.37 14.59 14.46
C GLU A 206 10.18 14.94 13.55
N ILE A 207 9.58 16.12 13.69
CA ILE A 207 8.53 16.59 12.78
C ILE A 207 9.08 16.87 11.37
N ALA A 208 10.27 17.46 11.28
CA ALA A 208 10.87 17.84 9.99
C ALA A 208 11.40 16.66 9.18
N ILE A 209 11.67 15.51 9.81
CA ILE A 209 12.26 14.35 9.15
C ILE A 209 11.27 13.58 8.28
N HIS A 210 9.98 13.63 8.59
CA HIS A 210 8.91 12.97 7.83
C HIS A 210 8.56 13.73 6.54
N GLY A 211 7.83 13.08 5.63
CA GLY A 211 7.19 13.73 4.49
C GLY A 211 7.71 13.24 3.15
N VAL A 212 8.08 14.17 2.26
CA VAL A 212 8.56 13.87 0.91
C VAL A 212 9.83 14.68 0.63
N SER A 213 10.75 14.13 -0.15
CA SER A 213 11.80 14.90 -0.82
C SER A 213 11.72 14.73 -2.33
N VAL A 214 11.96 15.80 -3.06
CA VAL A 214 12.34 15.72 -4.48
C VAL A 214 13.82 16.06 -4.57
N VAL A 215 14.60 15.18 -5.21
CA VAL A 215 16.05 15.33 -5.37
C VAL A 215 16.45 15.11 -6.83
N GLU A 216 17.22 16.03 -7.40
CA GLU A 216 17.85 15.81 -8.70
C GLU A 216 18.99 14.80 -8.55
N VAL A 217 19.00 13.80 -9.43
CA VAL A 217 20.04 12.77 -9.53
C VAL A 217 20.57 12.70 -10.95
N LYS A 218 21.86 12.44 -11.06
CA LYS A 218 22.56 12.38 -12.34
C LYS A 218 23.63 11.31 -12.35
N LYS A 219 23.78 10.66 -13.50
CA LYS A 219 24.86 9.74 -13.79
C LYS A 219 26.07 10.50 -14.33
N ALA A 220 27.24 10.23 -13.76
CA ALA A 220 28.53 10.68 -14.24
C ALA A 220 29.43 9.47 -14.54
N GLY A 221 29.61 9.15 -15.83
CA GLY A 221 30.25 7.90 -16.22
C GLY A 221 29.40 6.70 -15.79
N ASN A 222 29.93 5.88 -14.86
CA ASN A 222 29.20 4.75 -14.27
C ASN A 222 28.63 5.02 -12.87
N ALA A 223 28.99 6.15 -12.24
CA ALA A 223 28.55 6.49 -10.91
C ALA A 223 27.26 7.32 -10.95
N TRP A 224 26.36 7.06 -10.01
CA TRP A 224 25.22 7.92 -9.75
C TRP A 224 25.47 8.80 -8.52
N GLY A 225 24.87 9.99 -8.50
CA GLY A 225 24.89 10.88 -7.34
C GLY A 225 23.78 11.92 -7.40
N THR A 226 23.48 12.51 -6.25
CA THR A 226 22.57 13.64 -6.11
C THR A 226 23.21 14.94 -6.61
N VAL A 227 22.39 15.95 -6.92
CA VAL A 227 22.79 17.32 -7.23
C VAL A 227 22.25 18.23 -6.12
N PRO A 228 23.00 18.44 -5.01
CA PRO A 228 22.46 19.04 -3.78
C PRO A 228 21.93 20.48 -3.95
N ASP A 229 22.54 21.26 -4.85
CA ASP A 229 22.19 22.65 -5.14
C ASP A 229 21.18 22.80 -6.29
N SER A 230 20.54 21.70 -6.71
CA SER A 230 19.53 21.75 -7.77
C SER A 230 18.36 22.65 -7.40
N LEU A 231 17.91 23.45 -8.38
CA LEU A 231 16.71 24.29 -8.26
C LEU A 231 15.43 23.47 -8.09
N PHE A 232 15.47 22.18 -8.42
CA PHE A 232 14.34 21.25 -8.27
C PHE A 232 14.26 20.63 -6.88
N ASN A 233 15.30 20.73 -6.06
CA ASN A 233 15.30 20.10 -4.75
C ASN A 233 14.33 20.82 -3.80
N PHE A 234 13.54 20.05 -3.06
CA PHE A 234 12.73 20.54 -1.95
C PHE A 234 12.31 19.41 -1.01
N ARG A 235 11.90 19.81 0.20
CA ARG A 235 11.19 18.96 1.17
C ARG A 235 9.75 19.40 1.32
N LEU A 236 8.89 18.42 1.49
CA LEU A 236 7.62 18.55 2.18
C LEU A 236 7.80 17.85 3.53
N THR A 237 7.29 18.49 4.58
CA THR A 237 7.37 18.00 5.96
C THR A 237 5.99 17.97 6.58
N ALA A 238 5.88 17.43 7.79
CA ALA A 238 4.67 17.46 8.60
C ALA A 238 4.16 18.88 8.94
N LEU A 239 4.90 19.95 8.63
CA LEU A 239 4.49 21.35 8.82
C LEU A 239 4.20 22.11 7.52
N SER A 240 4.41 21.51 6.35
CA SER A 240 4.21 22.17 5.06
C SER A 240 2.74 22.55 4.86
N GLU A 241 2.42 23.71 4.29
CA GLU A 241 1.02 24.01 3.93
C GLU A 241 0.60 23.13 2.75
N ILE A 242 -0.51 22.40 2.90
CA ILE A 242 -1.07 21.56 1.84
C ILE A 242 -2.54 21.93 1.61
N GLU A 243 -2.95 22.09 0.36
CA GLU A 243 -4.34 22.35 0.01
C GLU A 243 -5.17 21.06 0.08
N ILE A 244 -6.43 21.19 0.50
CA ILE A 244 -7.41 20.11 0.35
C ILE A 244 -8.16 20.33 -0.95
N ALA A 245 -8.27 19.28 -1.77
CA ALA A 245 -8.99 19.27 -3.02
C ALA A 245 -10.09 18.20 -3.02
N GLY A 246 -11.02 18.28 -3.97
CA GLY A 246 -12.16 17.37 -4.04
C GLY A 246 -13.27 17.67 -3.04
N PRO A 247 -14.18 16.71 -2.79
CA PRO A 247 -15.44 16.93 -2.08
C PRO A 247 -15.30 17.37 -0.62
N ALA A 248 -14.18 17.10 0.05
CA ALA A 248 -13.99 17.50 1.45
C ALA A 248 -13.62 18.99 1.60
N ARG A 249 -13.13 19.64 0.53
CA ARG A 249 -12.65 21.02 0.59
C ARG A 249 -13.75 21.98 1.05
N GLY A 250 -13.50 22.74 2.11
CA GLY A 250 -14.43 23.71 2.68
C GLY A 250 -15.51 23.09 3.57
N ASN A 251 -15.46 21.78 3.83
CA ASN A 251 -16.43 21.10 4.67
C ASN A 251 -16.13 21.31 6.17
N PRO A 252 -17.15 21.47 7.04
CA PRO A 252 -16.98 21.61 8.49
C PRO A 252 -16.13 20.52 9.17
N LEU A 253 -16.07 19.31 8.61
CA LEU A 253 -15.21 18.23 9.12
C LEU A 253 -13.71 18.57 9.14
N LEU A 254 -13.29 19.59 8.39
CA LEU A 254 -11.89 20.02 8.26
C LEU A 254 -11.62 21.39 8.88
N VAL A 255 -12.61 21.99 9.56
CA VAL A 255 -12.42 23.25 10.26
C VAL A 255 -11.53 23.02 11.49
N THR A 256 -10.41 23.72 11.53
CA THR A 256 -9.51 23.79 12.68
C THR A 256 -9.10 25.23 12.92
N LYS A 257 -8.44 25.50 14.05
CA LYS A 257 -7.81 26.79 14.32
C LYS A 257 -6.84 27.26 13.23
N TYR A 258 -6.15 26.33 12.55
CA TYR A 258 -5.21 26.65 11.46
C TYR A 258 -5.92 26.93 10.13
N SER A 259 -7.01 26.22 9.86
CA SER A 259 -7.81 26.35 8.65
C SER A 259 -9.30 26.56 8.96
N PRO A 260 -9.71 27.76 9.41
CA PRO A 260 -11.11 28.04 9.72
C PRO A 260 -12.05 27.95 8.51
N ASP A 261 -11.50 28.05 7.29
CA ASP A 261 -12.25 27.90 6.04
C ASP A 261 -12.20 26.48 5.46
N ALA A 262 -11.57 25.53 6.16
CA ALA A 262 -11.46 24.12 5.78
C ALA A 262 -10.85 23.86 4.37
N THR A 263 -9.99 24.77 3.88
CA THR A 263 -9.41 24.64 2.53
C THR A 263 -7.98 24.10 2.50
N ARG A 264 -7.32 23.99 3.65
CA ARG A 264 -5.92 23.58 3.77
C ARG A 264 -5.66 22.81 5.07
N THR A 265 -4.54 22.12 5.12
CA THR A 265 -4.03 21.44 6.31
C THR A 265 -2.51 21.64 6.44
N ARG A 266 -1.92 21.06 7.48
CA ARG A 266 -0.47 21.02 7.68
C ARG A 266 0.08 19.63 7.44
N GLY A 267 1.02 19.61 6.52
CA GLY A 267 1.94 18.54 6.24
C GLY A 267 1.30 17.32 5.64
N THR A 268 2.20 16.41 5.34
CA THR A 268 1.91 15.02 5.01
C THR A 268 2.74 14.15 5.94
N LEU A 269 2.18 12.99 6.30
CA LEU A 269 2.64 12.16 7.40
C LEU A 269 2.60 10.71 6.99
N ASN A 270 3.60 9.96 7.46
CA ASN A 270 3.65 8.52 7.28
C ASN A 270 3.40 8.14 5.81
N ASN A 271 4.24 8.76 4.98
CA ASN A 271 4.22 8.64 3.54
C ASN A 271 4.78 7.26 3.18
N CYS A 272 3.93 6.33 2.79
CA CYS A 272 4.29 4.93 2.57
C CYS A 272 4.65 4.68 1.09
N GLY A 273 3.81 3.99 0.34
CA GLY A 273 3.96 3.77 -1.09
C GLY A 273 3.53 4.95 -1.97
N THR A 274 3.50 4.70 -3.28
CA THR A 274 3.44 5.78 -4.29
C THR A 274 2.58 5.48 -5.51
N GLY A 275 2.44 6.48 -6.36
CA GLY A 275 1.97 6.33 -7.73
C GLY A 275 2.46 7.46 -8.62
N LYS A 276 2.51 7.20 -9.92
CA LYS A 276 2.84 8.21 -10.94
C LYS A 276 1.68 8.41 -11.89
N THR A 277 1.22 9.65 -11.98
CA THR A 277 0.08 9.96 -12.84
C THR A 277 0.46 9.96 -14.32
N PRO A 278 -0.50 9.68 -15.23
CA PRO A 278 -0.28 9.80 -16.68
C PRO A 278 0.16 11.19 -17.16
N TRP A 279 -0.07 12.24 -16.35
CA TRP A 279 0.35 13.62 -16.63
C TRP A 279 1.64 14.03 -15.88
N GLY A 280 2.29 13.08 -15.21
CA GLY A 280 3.65 13.25 -14.70
C GLY A 280 3.76 13.97 -13.36
N THR A 281 2.78 13.80 -12.47
CA THR A 281 2.89 14.15 -11.05
C THR A 281 3.16 12.92 -10.19
N PHE A 282 3.72 13.17 -9.02
CA PHE A 282 3.98 12.19 -7.98
C PHE A 282 2.79 12.11 -7.03
N LEU A 283 2.35 10.90 -6.70
CA LEU A 283 1.39 10.61 -5.65
C LEU A 283 2.09 9.89 -4.50
N THR A 284 1.82 10.33 -3.28
CA THR A 284 2.24 9.66 -2.04
C THR A 284 1.01 9.31 -1.21
N GLY A 285 0.99 8.12 -0.61
CA GLY A 285 -0.07 7.68 0.30
C GLY A 285 0.26 7.99 1.76
N GLU A 286 -0.70 8.54 2.50
CA GLU A 286 -0.59 8.67 3.96
C GLU A 286 -1.22 7.43 4.61
N GLU A 287 -0.44 6.68 5.40
CA GLU A 287 -0.79 5.33 5.82
C GLU A 287 -1.07 5.23 7.34
N ASN A 288 -0.07 5.01 8.19
CA ASN A 288 -0.20 4.95 9.66
C ASN A 288 -0.27 6.33 10.36
N TRP A 289 -0.90 7.33 9.74
CA TRP A 289 -1.02 8.72 10.26
C TRP A 289 -1.81 8.82 11.56
N TYR A 290 -2.71 7.88 11.85
CA TYR A 290 -3.59 7.91 13.03
C TYR A 290 -2.80 7.88 14.34
N GLY A 291 -1.64 7.21 14.35
CA GLY A 291 -0.79 7.07 15.52
C GLY A 291 -0.17 8.37 16.02
N TYR A 292 -0.13 9.43 15.20
CA TYR A 292 0.54 10.69 15.55
C TYR A 292 -0.29 11.60 16.46
N PHE A 293 -1.57 11.27 16.67
CA PHE A 293 -2.51 12.10 17.41
C PHE A 293 -2.84 11.51 18.79
N THR A 294 -2.97 12.41 19.77
CA THR A 294 -3.39 12.07 21.15
C THR A 294 -4.82 12.51 21.40
N ARG A 295 -5.52 11.78 22.27
CA ARG A 295 -6.93 11.99 22.59
C ARG A 295 -7.19 11.83 24.08
N ASP A 296 -7.94 12.77 24.67
CA ASP A 296 -8.27 12.77 26.10
C ASP A 296 -9.24 11.64 26.47
N ALA A 297 -9.16 11.16 27.71
CA ALA A 297 -9.96 10.04 28.22
C ALA A 297 -11.46 10.37 28.43
N ALA A 298 -11.84 11.66 28.45
CA ALA A 298 -13.23 12.11 28.58
C ALA A 298 -13.80 12.70 27.28
N ASP A 299 -13.06 12.59 26.16
CA ASP A 299 -13.39 13.28 24.91
C ASP A 299 -14.71 12.81 24.28
N ASP A 300 -15.11 11.54 24.45
CA ASP A 300 -16.40 11.07 23.94
C ASP A 300 -17.57 11.86 24.57
N ALA A 301 -17.48 12.13 25.87
CA ALA A 301 -18.47 12.92 26.58
C ALA A 301 -18.43 14.40 26.18
N ALA A 302 -17.22 14.96 25.95
CA ALA A 302 -17.05 16.34 25.50
C ALA A 302 -17.70 16.58 24.12
N ARG A 303 -17.65 15.59 23.23
CA ARG A 303 -18.32 15.57 21.92
C ARG A 303 -19.80 15.20 21.99
N GLY A 304 -20.35 14.96 23.18
CA GLY A 304 -21.73 14.54 23.35
C GLY A 304 -22.05 13.17 22.74
N ASN A 305 -21.04 12.31 22.53
CA ASN A 305 -21.15 11.04 21.80
C ASN A 305 -21.80 11.19 20.41
N ASP A 306 -21.51 12.28 19.70
CA ASP A 306 -21.98 12.48 18.34
C ASP A 306 -21.29 11.55 17.31
N LYS A 307 -21.63 11.68 16.03
CA LYS A 307 -21.07 10.84 14.96
C LYS A 307 -19.55 10.94 14.83
N SER A 308 -18.91 12.03 15.28
CA SER A 308 -17.44 12.17 15.23
C SER A 308 -16.75 11.15 16.14
N VAL A 309 -17.37 10.74 17.24
CA VAL A 309 -16.86 9.66 18.09
C VAL A 309 -16.83 8.33 17.34
N THR A 310 -17.89 8.01 16.58
CA THR A 310 -17.93 6.80 15.74
C THR A 310 -16.79 6.82 14.72
N SER A 311 -16.59 7.96 14.04
CA SER A 311 -15.49 8.14 13.09
C SER A 311 -14.13 7.92 13.75
N LEU A 312 -13.82 8.62 14.85
CA LEU A 312 -12.53 8.51 15.54
C LEU A 312 -12.20 7.08 15.96
N ARG A 313 -13.18 6.34 16.49
CA ARG A 313 -12.99 4.92 16.87
C ARG A 313 -12.71 4.03 15.65
N ARG A 314 -13.38 4.27 14.53
CA ARG A 314 -13.23 3.50 13.29
C ARG A 314 -11.87 3.70 12.61
N TYR A 315 -11.20 4.82 12.89
CA TYR A 315 -9.85 5.14 12.46
C TYR A 315 -8.84 5.02 13.63
N GLY A 316 -9.05 4.05 14.53
CA GLY A 316 -8.05 3.66 15.51
C GLY A 316 -7.79 4.64 16.67
N ARG A 317 -8.61 5.69 16.86
CA ARG A 317 -8.44 6.71 17.92
C ARG A 317 -9.56 6.69 18.95
N ASN A 318 -9.54 5.69 19.83
CA ASN A 318 -10.35 5.65 21.05
C ASN A 318 -10.02 6.81 22.01
N GLN A 319 -10.97 7.20 22.88
CA GLN A 319 -10.68 8.18 23.94
C GLN A 319 -9.56 7.67 24.86
N GLY A 320 -8.68 8.56 25.30
CA GLY A 320 -7.49 8.21 26.09
C GLY A 320 -6.32 7.64 25.28
N ALA A 321 -6.41 7.58 23.94
CA ALA A 321 -5.31 7.12 23.11
C ALA A 321 -4.11 8.07 23.18
N ALA A 322 -2.93 7.53 23.44
CA ALA A 322 -1.67 8.26 23.37
C ALA A 322 -1.20 8.40 21.91
N SER A 323 -0.40 9.44 21.65
CA SER A 323 0.33 9.59 20.39
C SER A 323 1.63 8.77 20.41
N ARG A 324 2.12 8.41 19.22
CA ARG A 324 3.36 7.65 18.98
C ARG A 324 4.61 8.36 19.51
N HIS A 325 4.65 9.69 19.42
CA HIS A 325 5.86 10.46 19.69
C HIS A 325 5.74 11.46 20.85
N GLY A 326 4.54 11.74 21.36
CA GLY A 326 4.35 12.75 22.38
C GLY A 326 4.63 14.18 21.90
N TRP A 327 4.55 14.45 20.59
CA TRP A 327 4.84 15.75 19.98
C TRP A 327 3.96 16.88 20.51
N GLU A 328 2.76 16.57 20.96
CA GLU A 328 1.87 17.52 21.63
C GLU A 328 2.47 18.15 22.88
N SER A 329 3.42 17.46 23.52
CA SER A 329 3.92 17.84 24.84
C SER A 329 5.08 18.83 24.78
N ALA A 330 5.56 19.17 23.58
CA ALA A 330 6.70 20.06 23.36
C ALA A 330 6.46 21.54 23.72
N GLY A 331 5.20 21.93 23.94
CA GLY A 331 4.85 23.27 24.40
C GLY A 331 3.47 23.70 23.92
N ALA A 332 3.16 24.99 24.12
CA ALA A 332 1.88 25.57 23.74
C ALA A 332 1.85 26.13 22.29
N ASP A 333 2.99 26.08 21.58
CA ASP A 333 3.04 26.54 20.19
C ASP A 333 2.04 25.76 19.34
N ASP A 334 1.49 26.47 18.36
CA ASP A 334 0.42 25.98 17.50
C ASP A 334 0.80 24.71 16.71
N ARG A 335 2.08 24.55 16.37
CA ARG A 335 2.65 23.36 15.71
C ARG A 335 2.68 22.10 16.58
N TYR A 336 2.60 22.24 17.91
CA TYR A 336 2.52 21.11 18.85
C TYR A 336 1.08 20.85 19.26
N ALA A 337 0.31 21.92 19.52
CA ALA A 337 -1.10 21.82 19.92
C ALA A 337 -1.96 21.04 18.90
N ARG A 338 -1.60 21.06 17.61
CA ARG A 338 -2.29 20.35 16.53
C ARG A 338 -2.42 18.83 16.72
N TRP A 339 -1.51 18.23 17.50
CA TRP A 339 -1.50 16.79 17.72
C TRP A 339 -2.53 16.37 18.77
N ILE A 340 -3.20 17.32 19.42
CA ILE A 340 -4.28 17.09 20.38
C ILE A 340 -5.62 17.19 19.65
N ILE A 341 -6.26 16.05 19.44
CA ILE A 341 -7.53 15.96 18.69
C ILE A 341 -8.76 15.90 19.60
N SER A 342 -8.61 16.23 20.88
CA SER A 342 -9.74 16.37 21.79
C SER A 342 -10.53 17.64 21.49
N GLN A 343 -11.85 17.61 21.73
CA GLN A 343 -12.69 18.80 21.77
C GLN A 343 -12.36 19.60 23.04
N SER A 344 -11.51 20.61 22.90
CA SER A 344 -11.07 21.50 23.99
C SER A 344 -11.58 22.94 23.87
N GLY A 345 -11.96 23.33 22.65
CA GLY A 345 -12.46 24.66 22.29
C GLY A 345 -13.95 24.83 22.54
N ALA A 346 -14.40 26.08 22.61
CA ALA A 346 -15.78 26.45 22.83
C ALA A 346 -16.59 26.61 21.53
N SER A 347 -15.90 26.72 20.38
CA SER A 347 -16.58 26.80 19.08
C SER A 347 -17.36 25.52 18.78
N ALA A 348 -18.49 25.68 18.10
CA ALA A 348 -19.30 24.56 17.65
C ALA A 348 -18.68 23.85 16.43
N ASP A 349 -17.89 24.57 15.64
CA ASP A 349 -17.33 24.10 14.36
C ASP A 349 -15.87 23.63 14.45
N GLY A 350 -15.18 23.85 15.58
CA GLY A 350 -13.77 23.49 15.76
C GLY A 350 -12.79 24.59 15.33
N SER A 351 -13.26 25.81 15.04
CA SER A 351 -12.41 26.94 14.60
C SER A 351 -11.47 27.48 15.67
N ASP A 352 -11.57 27.03 16.93
CA ASP A 352 -10.73 27.43 18.06
C ASP A 352 -9.87 26.31 18.66
N ASP A 353 -9.91 25.10 18.09
CA ASP A 353 -9.06 23.97 18.48
C ASP A 353 -8.65 23.08 17.29
N TYR A 354 -8.18 21.86 17.59
CA TYR A 354 -7.67 20.88 16.63
C TYR A 354 -8.44 19.56 16.63
N ARG A 355 -9.69 19.57 17.10
CA ARG A 355 -10.52 18.37 17.23
C ARG A 355 -10.77 17.64 15.89
N ASN A 356 -10.55 18.34 14.78
CA ASN A 356 -10.72 17.88 13.40
C ASN A 356 -9.39 17.73 12.63
N GLU A 357 -8.23 18.00 13.24
CA GLU A 357 -6.93 18.00 12.54
C GLU A 357 -6.64 16.65 11.88
N MET A 358 -7.02 15.55 12.54
CA MET A 358 -6.87 14.19 12.04
C MET A 358 -7.65 13.93 10.75
N ASN A 359 -8.78 14.62 10.53
CA ASN A 359 -9.58 14.49 9.30
C ASN A 359 -8.84 15.04 8.07
N GLY A 360 -7.82 15.89 8.30
CA GLY A 360 -6.94 16.43 7.26
C GLY A 360 -5.78 15.51 6.88
N GLN A 361 -5.66 14.30 7.45
CA GLN A 361 -4.65 13.30 7.12
C GLN A 361 -5.29 12.01 6.60
N GLY A 362 -4.52 11.15 5.95
CA GLY A 362 -4.96 9.88 5.38
C GLY A 362 -5.43 9.95 3.95
N TYR A 363 -4.82 10.80 3.14
CA TYR A 363 -5.17 10.95 1.74
C TYR A 363 -3.99 10.61 0.84
N VAL A 364 -4.29 10.28 -0.42
CA VAL A 364 -3.32 10.45 -1.49
C VAL A 364 -2.99 11.94 -1.66
N VAL A 365 -1.71 12.28 -1.65
CA VAL A 365 -1.19 13.65 -1.82
C VAL A 365 -0.47 13.77 -3.16
N GLU A 366 -0.87 14.74 -3.98
CA GLU A 366 -0.29 14.99 -5.31
C GLU A 366 0.75 16.12 -5.27
N VAL A 367 1.93 15.84 -5.84
CA VAL A 367 3.09 16.72 -5.89
C VAL A 367 3.58 16.86 -7.34
N ASP A 368 3.85 18.09 -7.80
CA ASP A 368 4.57 18.32 -9.05
C ASP A 368 6.07 18.31 -8.79
N ALA A 369 6.74 17.20 -9.13
CA ALA A 369 8.18 17.07 -8.92
C ALA A 369 9.00 18.08 -9.74
N TYR A 370 8.49 18.56 -10.87
CA TYR A 370 9.23 19.49 -11.73
C TYR A 370 9.04 20.97 -11.36
N ASP A 371 8.05 21.30 -10.52
CA ASP A 371 7.72 22.68 -10.17
C ASP A 371 7.29 22.81 -8.70
N ARG A 372 8.27 23.02 -7.82
CA ARG A 372 8.07 23.21 -6.37
C ARG A 372 7.24 24.45 -6.01
N SER A 373 6.95 25.34 -6.96
CA SER A 373 6.07 26.50 -6.72
C SER A 373 4.58 26.12 -6.76
N ARG A 374 4.25 24.94 -7.32
CA ARG A 374 2.89 24.43 -7.35
C ARG A 374 2.44 24.02 -5.96
N LYS A 375 1.18 24.33 -5.66
CA LYS A 375 0.53 23.91 -4.43
C LYS A 375 0.34 22.40 -4.45
N VAL A 376 0.83 21.76 -3.39
CA VAL A 376 0.59 20.34 -3.10
C VAL A 376 -0.86 20.17 -2.69
N LYS A 377 -1.50 19.07 -3.11
CA LYS A 377 -2.92 18.82 -2.88
C LYS A 377 -3.19 17.45 -2.28
N LYS A 378 -3.96 17.39 -1.20
CA LYS A 378 -4.60 16.15 -0.76
C LYS A 378 -5.86 15.93 -1.60
N ARG A 379 -5.94 14.78 -2.27
CA ARG A 379 -7.01 14.44 -3.21
C ARG A 379 -8.15 13.73 -2.48
N SER A 380 -9.04 14.49 -1.83
CA SER A 380 -10.04 13.91 -0.96
C SER A 380 -11.04 12.99 -1.67
N ALA A 381 -11.20 13.11 -2.99
CA ALA A 381 -12.14 12.28 -3.73
C ALA A 381 -11.70 10.81 -3.80
N LEU A 382 -10.39 10.55 -3.64
CA LEU A 382 -9.82 9.20 -3.56
C LEU A 382 -10.08 8.51 -2.21
N GLY A 383 -10.74 9.20 -1.27
CA GLY A 383 -11.11 8.68 0.05
C GLY A 383 -10.01 8.85 1.09
N ARG A 384 -10.41 8.76 2.36
CA ARG A 384 -9.52 8.86 3.52
C ARG A 384 -9.37 7.52 4.22
N PHE A 385 -8.15 6.97 4.25
CA PHE A 385 -7.79 5.70 4.89
C PHE A 385 -6.26 5.55 4.97
N ALA A 386 -5.73 4.36 5.28
CA ALA A 386 -4.29 4.10 5.35
C ALA A 386 -3.77 3.75 3.94
N HIS A 387 -3.47 4.78 3.14
CA HIS A 387 -3.14 4.59 1.72
C HIS A 387 -1.73 4.04 1.56
N GLU A 388 -1.63 2.83 1.02
CA GLU A 388 -0.33 2.28 0.63
C GLU A 388 0.17 2.92 -0.67
N SER A 389 -0.53 2.69 -1.77
CA SER A 389 -0.10 3.07 -3.12
C SER A 389 -1.28 3.50 -3.99
N ALA A 390 -0.99 4.17 -5.10
CA ALA A 390 -1.98 4.65 -6.05
C ALA A 390 -1.67 4.14 -7.47
N ALA A 391 -2.14 2.94 -7.77
CA ALA A 391 -1.82 2.24 -9.03
C ALA A 391 -2.76 2.66 -10.16
N PHE A 392 -2.23 3.34 -11.16
CA PHE A 392 -2.99 3.71 -12.35
C PHE A 392 -3.17 2.54 -13.30
N ARG A 393 -4.40 2.32 -13.74
CA ARG A 393 -4.63 1.58 -14.98
C ARG A 393 -4.04 2.38 -16.14
N THR A 394 -3.51 1.69 -17.15
CA THR A 394 -3.08 2.31 -18.41
C THR A 394 -4.16 3.26 -18.94
N ALA A 395 -3.81 4.54 -19.07
CA ALA A 395 -4.72 5.55 -19.56
C ALA A 395 -5.04 5.32 -21.04
N VAL A 396 -6.32 5.25 -21.39
CA VAL A 396 -6.79 5.01 -22.76
C VAL A 396 -7.59 6.23 -23.22
N ALA A 397 -7.23 6.79 -24.38
CA ALA A 397 -7.90 7.98 -24.93
C ALA A 397 -9.42 7.79 -24.99
N GLY A 398 -10.17 8.76 -24.46
CA GLY A 398 -11.64 8.71 -24.43
C GLY A 398 -12.25 7.78 -23.38
N GLN A 399 -11.45 7.16 -22.50
CA GLN A 399 -11.91 6.36 -21.36
C GLN A 399 -11.58 7.09 -20.04
N PRO A 400 -12.31 6.84 -18.93
CA PRO A 400 -11.99 7.43 -17.65
C PRO A 400 -10.61 6.98 -17.13
N ILE A 401 -10.01 7.80 -16.28
CA ILE A 401 -8.85 7.45 -15.48
C ILE A 401 -9.31 6.54 -14.33
N ILE A 402 -8.54 5.47 -14.09
CA ILE A 402 -8.80 4.50 -13.02
C ILE A 402 -7.57 4.38 -12.14
N VAL A 403 -7.77 4.45 -10.83
CA VAL A 403 -6.74 4.30 -9.79
C VAL A 403 -7.17 3.21 -8.82
N TYR A 404 -6.28 2.28 -8.50
CA TYR A 404 -6.48 1.23 -7.48
C TYR A 404 -5.65 1.55 -6.25
N MET A 405 -6.22 1.38 -5.06
CA MET A 405 -5.62 1.79 -3.78
C MET A 405 -5.92 0.75 -2.70
N GLY A 406 -4.88 0.28 -2.01
CA GLY A 406 -4.99 -0.53 -0.80
C GLY A 406 -5.19 0.34 0.44
N ASP A 407 -5.87 -0.21 1.45
CA ASP A 407 -5.97 0.34 2.80
C ASP A 407 -5.25 -0.60 3.76
N ASP A 408 -3.99 -0.30 4.07
CA ASP A 408 -3.16 -1.20 4.88
C ASP A 408 -3.55 -1.13 6.35
N ALA A 409 -4.51 -1.98 6.70
CA ALA A 409 -4.87 -2.31 8.07
C ALA A 409 -5.63 -3.63 8.08
N ARG A 410 -5.67 -4.28 9.25
CA ARG A 410 -6.30 -5.59 9.36
C ARG A 410 -7.80 -5.49 9.12
N GLY A 411 -8.27 -6.27 8.17
CA GLY A 411 -9.68 -6.34 7.82
C GLY A 411 -10.19 -5.14 7.03
N GLU A 412 -9.34 -4.25 6.54
CA GLU A 412 -9.75 -3.15 5.67
C GLU A 412 -9.87 -3.56 4.20
N TYR A 413 -9.92 -2.61 3.28
CA TYR A 413 -10.52 -2.81 1.95
C TYR A 413 -9.59 -2.47 0.79
N LEU A 414 -9.89 -3.04 -0.37
CA LEU A 414 -9.31 -2.62 -1.65
C LEU A 414 -10.26 -1.63 -2.35
N TYR A 415 -9.75 -0.49 -2.80
CA TYR A 415 -10.51 0.59 -3.40
C TYR A 415 -10.18 0.83 -4.87
N LYS A 416 -11.13 1.44 -5.58
CA LYS A 416 -11.01 1.88 -6.97
C LYS A 416 -11.60 3.27 -7.13
N TRP A 417 -10.85 4.18 -7.73
CA TRP A 417 -11.34 5.47 -8.19
C TRP A 417 -11.57 5.46 -9.70
N VAL A 418 -12.67 6.06 -10.16
CA VAL A 418 -12.97 6.26 -11.59
C VAL A 418 -13.31 7.72 -11.82
N SER A 419 -12.54 8.42 -12.64
CA SER A 419 -12.77 9.84 -12.94
C SER A 419 -14.05 10.06 -13.76
N SER A 420 -14.76 11.16 -13.53
CA SER A 420 -15.90 11.54 -14.38
C SER A 420 -15.46 12.02 -15.76
N ALA A 421 -14.28 12.62 -15.86
CA ALA A 421 -13.71 13.05 -17.13
C ALA A 421 -13.04 11.88 -17.85
N ASN A 422 -13.13 11.85 -19.17
CA ASN A 422 -12.38 10.91 -20.00
C ASN A 422 -10.96 11.44 -20.28
N TRP A 423 -10.01 10.53 -20.38
CA TRP A 423 -8.61 10.81 -20.66
C TRP A 423 -8.45 11.48 -22.02
N ASP A 424 -7.82 12.66 -22.01
CA ASP A 424 -7.36 13.36 -23.20
C ASP A 424 -5.83 13.21 -23.27
N PRO A 425 -5.27 12.55 -24.30
CA PRO A 425 -3.83 12.42 -24.45
C PRO A 425 -3.07 13.75 -24.46
N ALA A 426 -3.72 14.87 -24.80
CA ALA A 426 -3.10 16.20 -24.73
C ALA A 426 -2.74 16.62 -23.30
N ASP A 427 -3.39 16.05 -22.28
CA ASP A 427 -3.14 16.37 -20.87
C ASP A 427 -1.83 15.74 -20.35
N ALA A 428 -1.24 14.78 -21.05
CA ALA A 428 0.07 14.21 -20.70
C ALA A 428 1.19 15.26 -20.68
N ASP A 429 1.07 16.27 -21.56
CA ASP A 429 2.07 17.33 -21.77
C ASP A 429 1.59 18.71 -21.27
N ALA A 430 0.56 18.74 -20.43
CA ALA A 430 0.00 19.98 -19.92
C ALA A 430 1.04 20.82 -19.15
N ILE A 431 0.96 22.15 -19.31
CA ILE A 431 1.85 23.10 -18.60
C ILE A 431 1.63 23.03 -17.08
N SER A 432 0.38 22.89 -16.64
CA SER A 432 0.01 22.79 -15.23
C SER A 432 -0.48 21.38 -14.92
N ARG A 433 0.42 20.53 -14.41
CA ARG A 433 0.12 19.13 -14.12
C ARG A 433 -0.88 18.97 -12.97
N ILE A 434 -0.77 19.80 -11.93
CA ILE A 434 -1.74 19.82 -10.82
C ILE A 434 -3.16 20.14 -11.30
N SER A 435 -3.31 20.99 -12.32
CA SER A 435 -4.64 21.30 -12.89
C SER A 435 -5.22 20.13 -13.68
N VAL A 436 -4.38 19.25 -14.24
CA VAL A 436 -4.82 17.98 -14.80
C VAL A 436 -5.29 17.04 -13.69
N GLY A 437 -4.56 17.01 -12.57
CA GLY A 437 -5.01 16.34 -11.35
C GLY A 437 -6.39 16.82 -10.89
N ASP A 438 -6.66 18.13 -10.92
CA ASP A 438 -7.99 18.68 -10.57
C ASP A 438 -9.10 18.14 -11.49
N LYS A 439 -8.79 17.95 -12.78
CA LYS A 439 -9.74 17.40 -13.76
C LYS A 439 -10.08 15.94 -13.50
N TYR A 440 -9.10 15.12 -13.09
CA TYR A 440 -9.25 13.66 -13.02
C TYR A 440 -9.37 13.08 -11.62
N LEU A 441 -8.84 13.75 -10.60
CA LEU A 441 -8.76 13.24 -9.21
C LEU A 441 -9.69 13.97 -8.23
N ASP A 442 -10.33 15.07 -8.62
CA ASP A 442 -11.29 15.77 -7.74
C ASP A 442 -12.76 15.41 -8.04
N ASN A 443 -13.05 14.83 -9.21
CA ASN A 443 -14.41 14.52 -9.65
C ASN A 443 -14.51 13.16 -10.34
N GLY A 444 -15.37 12.30 -9.80
CA GLY A 444 -15.44 10.88 -10.12
C GLY A 444 -16.18 10.12 -9.02
N THR A 445 -16.01 8.80 -9.05
CA THR A 445 -16.67 7.89 -8.13
C THR A 445 -15.64 6.98 -7.48
N LEU A 446 -15.69 6.88 -6.15
CA LEU A 446 -14.92 5.94 -5.35
C LEU A 446 -15.72 4.65 -5.15
N PHE A 447 -15.05 3.51 -5.22
CA PHE A 447 -15.62 2.18 -5.03
C PHE A 447 -14.77 1.37 -4.05
N ALA A 448 -15.40 0.41 -3.37
CA ALA A 448 -14.71 -0.63 -2.60
C ALA A 448 -15.00 -2.02 -3.18
N ALA A 449 -14.04 -2.93 -3.11
CA ALA A 449 -14.18 -4.28 -3.67
C ALA A 449 -15.07 -5.18 -2.80
N GLN A 450 -15.93 -5.96 -3.47
CA GLN A 450 -16.59 -7.13 -2.91
C GLN A 450 -16.20 -8.37 -3.71
N PHE A 451 -15.68 -9.39 -3.05
CA PHE A 451 -15.28 -10.64 -3.67
C PHE A 451 -16.36 -11.71 -3.49
N SER A 452 -16.60 -12.51 -4.53
CA SER A 452 -17.53 -13.65 -4.54
C SER A 452 -16.81 -14.98 -4.71
N GLU A 453 -17.38 -16.03 -4.11
CA GLU A 453 -16.75 -17.35 -3.95
C GLU A 453 -16.51 -18.08 -5.29
N ASP A 454 -17.21 -17.66 -6.32
CA ASP A 454 -17.09 -18.21 -7.68
C ASP A 454 -15.93 -17.61 -8.47
N GLY A 455 -15.10 -16.77 -7.83
CA GLY A 455 -13.98 -16.07 -8.47
C GLY A 455 -14.41 -14.83 -9.25
N THR A 456 -15.64 -14.38 -9.07
CA THR A 456 -16.08 -13.06 -9.53
C THR A 456 -16.09 -12.07 -8.37
N GLY A 457 -16.23 -10.79 -8.67
CA GLY A 457 -16.45 -9.75 -7.68
C GLY A 457 -17.12 -8.54 -8.29
N SER A 458 -17.45 -7.57 -7.44
CA SER A 458 -18.09 -6.32 -7.84
C SER A 458 -17.45 -5.14 -7.12
N TRP A 459 -17.40 -3.99 -7.80
CA TRP A 459 -17.01 -2.72 -7.21
C TRP A 459 -18.26 -2.01 -6.67
N LEU A 460 -18.26 -1.72 -5.38
CA LEU A 460 -19.39 -1.14 -4.67
C LEU A 460 -19.23 0.38 -4.56
N GLU A 461 -20.16 1.13 -5.15
CA GLU A 461 -20.12 2.59 -5.18
C GLU A 461 -20.21 3.20 -3.77
N LEU A 462 -19.30 4.11 -3.45
CA LEU A 462 -19.25 4.86 -2.20
C LEU A 462 -19.74 6.29 -2.44
N SER A 463 -21.06 6.46 -2.40
CA SER A 463 -21.69 7.76 -2.67
C SER A 463 -23.03 7.91 -1.96
N MET A 464 -23.51 9.15 -1.90
CA MET A 464 -24.86 9.43 -1.40
C MET A 464 -25.98 8.89 -2.32
N GLN A 465 -25.65 8.41 -3.52
CA GLN A 465 -26.59 7.74 -4.43
C GLN A 465 -26.76 6.26 -4.08
N ASN A 466 -25.80 5.65 -3.38
CA ASN A 466 -25.93 4.30 -2.85
C ASN A 466 -26.81 4.31 -1.58
N SER A 467 -28.00 3.71 -1.65
CA SER A 467 -28.95 3.69 -0.53
C SER A 467 -28.43 2.98 0.73
N ALA A 468 -27.46 2.07 0.58
CA ALA A 468 -26.83 1.42 1.73
C ALA A 468 -25.94 2.42 2.50
N VAL A 469 -25.22 3.29 1.78
CA VAL A 469 -24.39 4.36 2.36
C VAL A 469 -25.28 5.46 2.93
N SER A 470 -26.19 6.03 2.13
CA SER A 470 -27.05 7.14 2.58
C SER A 470 -28.00 6.75 3.72
N GLY A 471 -28.32 5.45 3.84
CA GLY A 471 -29.18 4.88 4.87
C GLY A 471 -28.44 4.26 6.06
N TYR A 472 -27.12 4.40 6.15
CA TYR A 472 -26.32 3.69 7.15
C TYR A 472 -26.57 4.21 8.57
N ALA A 473 -27.06 3.33 9.45
CA ALA A 473 -27.47 3.73 10.81
C ALA A 473 -26.29 4.01 11.75
N THR A 474 -25.16 3.32 11.59
CA THR A 474 -23.98 3.47 12.46
C THR A 474 -23.33 4.83 12.31
N TYR A 475 -23.34 5.39 11.09
CA TYR A 475 -22.83 6.72 10.79
C TYR A 475 -23.76 7.41 9.77
N PRO A 476 -24.56 8.41 10.21
CA PRO A 476 -25.47 9.11 9.31
C PRO A 476 -24.71 10.09 8.41
N PHE A 477 -24.35 9.65 7.21
CA PHE A 477 -23.73 10.47 6.17
C PHE A 477 -24.64 11.62 5.76
N SER A 478 -24.10 12.84 5.73
CA SER A 478 -24.83 14.07 5.40
C SER A 478 -24.61 14.50 3.94
N ASP A 479 -23.41 14.24 3.40
CA ASP A 479 -23.02 14.63 2.05
C ASP A 479 -21.83 13.78 1.54
N GLN A 480 -21.34 14.09 0.34
CA GLN A 480 -20.20 13.38 -0.25
C GLN A 480 -18.86 13.68 0.46
N ALA A 481 -18.76 14.78 1.22
CA ALA A 481 -17.58 15.07 2.02
C ALA A 481 -17.49 14.14 3.23
N ASP A 482 -18.61 13.89 3.91
CA ASP A 482 -18.72 12.85 4.94
C ASP A 482 -18.28 11.49 4.37
N VAL A 483 -18.73 11.12 3.17
CA VAL A 483 -18.35 9.86 2.52
C VAL A 483 -16.84 9.82 2.25
N ALA A 484 -16.25 10.90 1.72
CA ALA A 484 -14.82 10.98 1.44
C ALA A 484 -13.95 10.90 2.70
N VAL A 485 -14.28 11.66 3.75
CA VAL A 485 -13.55 11.69 5.03
C VAL A 485 -13.73 10.38 5.82
N ASN A 486 -14.86 9.71 5.63
CA ASN A 486 -15.22 8.48 6.33
C ASN A 486 -15.36 7.30 5.36
N ALA A 487 -14.45 7.19 4.39
CA ALA A 487 -14.50 6.18 3.32
C ALA A 487 -14.57 4.74 3.86
N ARG A 488 -13.83 4.43 4.94
CA ARG A 488 -13.92 3.13 5.64
C ARG A 488 -15.35 2.81 6.12
N LEU A 489 -16.05 3.78 6.74
CA LEU A 489 -17.46 3.61 7.14
C LEU A 489 -18.41 3.48 5.95
N ALA A 490 -18.12 4.16 4.84
CA ALA A 490 -18.93 4.04 3.63
C ALA A 490 -18.75 2.65 2.99
N ALA A 491 -17.53 2.09 3.01
CA ALA A 491 -17.24 0.73 2.58
C ALA A 491 -17.88 -0.32 3.50
N ASP A 492 -17.86 -0.10 4.83
CA ASP A 492 -18.62 -0.90 5.80
C ASP A 492 -20.10 -0.95 5.37
N ALA A 493 -20.71 0.21 5.13
CA ALA A 493 -22.11 0.36 4.75
C ALA A 493 -22.45 -0.31 3.41
N ALA A 494 -21.56 -0.22 2.44
CA ALA A 494 -21.75 -0.79 1.11
C ALA A 494 -21.64 -2.33 1.10
N GLY A 495 -21.00 -2.93 2.11
CA GLY A 495 -20.78 -4.37 2.20
C GLY A 495 -19.48 -4.84 1.54
N ALA A 496 -18.44 -4.00 1.59
CA ALA A 496 -17.10 -4.33 1.09
C ALA A 496 -16.47 -5.51 1.84
N THR A 497 -15.62 -6.24 1.16
CA THR A 497 -15.00 -7.47 1.68
C THR A 497 -13.72 -7.15 2.45
N LYS A 498 -13.65 -7.53 3.73
CA LYS A 498 -12.49 -7.27 4.62
C LYS A 498 -11.27 -8.07 4.19
N MET A 499 -10.11 -7.46 4.03
CA MET A 499 -8.91 -8.04 3.43
C MET A 499 -7.78 -8.24 4.45
N ASP A 500 -6.79 -9.06 4.09
CA ASP A 500 -5.52 -9.18 4.83
C ASP A 500 -4.56 -8.08 4.41
N ARG A 501 -4.63 -6.92 5.06
CA ARG A 501 -3.66 -5.82 4.91
C ARG A 501 -3.27 -5.53 3.44
N PRO A 502 -4.18 -4.95 2.64
CA PRO A 502 -3.88 -4.51 1.27
C PRO A 502 -2.79 -3.46 1.25
N GLU A 503 -1.61 -3.85 0.80
CA GLU A 503 -0.46 -2.96 0.61
C GLU A 503 -0.40 -2.52 -0.88
N TRP A 504 0.72 -2.76 -1.57
CA TRP A 504 0.96 -2.19 -2.90
C TRP A 504 0.09 -2.83 -3.98
N CYS A 505 -0.37 -1.96 -4.87
CA CYS A 505 -1.05 -2.32 -6.10
C CYS A 505 -0.13 -2.09 -7.31
N GLY A 506 -0.25 -2.95 -8.33
CA GLY A 506 0.42 -2.76 -9.60
C GLY A 506 -0.40 -3.29 -10.76
N VAL A 507 -0.37 -2.59 -11.89
CA VAL A 507 -1.14 -2.97 -13.08
C VAL A 507 -0.19 -3.53 -14.13
N ASN A 508 -0.47 -4.74 -14.60
CA ASN A 508 0.29 -5.34 -15.69
C ASN A 508 0.06 -4.52 -16.98
N PRO A 509 1.13 -3.90 -17.55
CA PRO A 509 0.99 -3.01 -18.70
C PRO A 509 0.52 -3.71 -19.97
N ALA A 510 0.70 -5.04 -20.07
CA ALA A 510 0.36 -5.80 -21.27
C ALA A 510 -1.13 -6.15 -21.37
N ASN A 511 -1.81 -6.40 -20.24
CA ASN A 511 -3.19 -6.88 -20.22
C ASN A 511 -4.13 -6.05 -19.32
N GLY A 512 -3.59 -5.14 -18.50
CA GLY A 512 -4.36 -4.28 -17.60
C GLY A 512 -4.90 -4.98 -16.35
N GLU A 513 -4.42 -6.18 -16.03
CA GLU A 513 -4.77 -6.88 -14.78
C GLU A 513 -4.10 -6.21 -13.59
N LEU A 514 -4.87 -6.06 -12.50
CA LEU A 514 -4.40 -5.54 -11.23
C LEU A 514 -3.81 -6.68 -10.39
N TYR A 515 -2.72 -6.39 -9.71
CA TYR A 515 -2.10 -7.21 -8.68
C TYR A 515 -2.07 -6.38 -7.40
N CYS A 516 -2.41 -6.98 -6.26
CA CYS A 516 -2.34 -6.35 -4.95
C CYS A 516 -1.68 -7.32 -3.98
N THR A 517 -0.73 -6.84 -3.19
CA THR A 517 -0.15 -7.59 -2.08
C THR A 517 -1.08 -7.57 -0.87
N LEU A 518 -1.12 -8.69 -0.16
CA LEU A 518 -1.89 -8.93 1.06
C LEU A 518 -0.93 -9.53 2.07
N THR A 519 -0.27 -8.65 2.83
CA THR A 519 1.06 -8.92 3.41
C THR A 519 1.06 -9.99 4.48
N ASN A 520 0.11 -9.96 5.41
CA ASN A 520 -0.02 -10.93 6.49
C ASN A 520 -1.27 -10.64 7.33
N ASN A 521 -1.64 -11.62 8.15
CA ASN A 521 -2.61 -11.41 9.23
C ASN A 521 -2.34 -12.37 10.38
N SER A 522 -1.69 -11.85 11.42
CA SER A 522 -1.36 -12.59 12.64
C SER A 522 -2.53 -12.69 13.62
N SER A 523 -3.65 -11.99 13.40
CA SER A 523 -4.85 -12.05 14.24
C SER A 523 -5.73 -13.29 13.96
N ARG A 524 -5.31 -14.19 13.06
CA ARG A 524 -6.11 -15.37 12.69
C ARG A 524 -5.96 -16.53 13.66
N ARG A 525 -7.07 -17.08 14.16
CA ARG A 525 -7.10 -18.16 15.16
C ARG A 525 -8.24 -19.11 14.90
N VAL A 526 -8.01 -20.42 15.03
CA VAL A 526 -9.03 -21.50 14.95
C VAL A 526 -10.20 -21.31 15.91
N ASP A 527 -9.93 -20.66 17.05
CA ASP A 527 -10.94 -20.25 18.03
C ASP A 527 -10.65 -18.78 18.42
N PRO A 528 -11.13 -17.79 17.67
CA PRO A 528 -10.83 -16.38 17.86
C PRO A 528 -11.57 -15.79 19.06
N THR A 529 -10.94 -14.80 19.68
CA THR A 529 -11.51 -13.98 20.76
C THR A 529 -11.19 -12.51 20.50
N GLY A 530 -12.10 -11.60 20.87
CA GLY A 530 -11.86 -10.15 20.72
C GLY A 530 -11.83 -9.72 19.25
N SER A 531 -10.73 -9.07 18.82
CA SER A 531 -10.51 -8.61 17.43
C SER A 531 -9.89 -9.69 16.52
N GLN A 532 -9.76 -10.92 17.00
CA GLN A 532 -9.22 -12.03 16.21
C GLN A 532 -10.22 -12.51 15.15
N TYR A 533 -9.66 -13.05 14.06
CA TYR A 533 -10.42 -13.54 12.91
C TYR A 533 -10.40 -15.08 12.89
N GLU A 534 -11.53 -15.73 12.59
CA GLU A 534 -11.59 -17.19 12.36
C GLU A 534 -10.65 -17.58 11.18
N PRO A 535 -10.06 -18.79 11.15
CA PRO A 535 -9.59 -19.36 9.91
C PRO A 535 -10.85 -19.67 9.13
N ASP A 536 -10.91 -19.10 7.97
CA ASP A 536 -11.97 -19.40 7.06
C ASP A 536 -11.25 -19.72 5.77
N SER A 537 -11.71 -19.08 4.73
CA SER A 537 -11.89 -19.70 3.48
C SER A 537 -10.70 -19.26 2.53
N ALA A 538 -10.36 -17.99 2.42
CA ALA A 538 -9.25 -17.38 1.67
C ALA A 538 -8.01 -17.13 2.44
N ASN A 539 -8.11 -17.35 3.74
CA ASN A 539 -6.99 -17.63 4.58
C ASN A 539 -7.15 -19.05 5.10
N PRO A 540 -6.96 -20.06 4.20
CA PRO A 540 -6.82 -21.46 4.62
C PRO A 540 -5.76 -21.62 5.69
N ARG A 541 -4.81 -20.69 5.64
CA ARG A 541 -3.55 -20.78 6.32
C ARG A 541 -3.71 -20.06 7.63
N VAL A 542 -4.31 -20.79 8.56
CA VAL A 542 -3.92 -20.68 9.96
C VAL A 542 -3.01 -21.84 10.23
N TYR A 543 -1.73 -21.52 10.29
CA TYR A 543 -0.66 -22.47 10.55
C TYR A 543 0.25 -21.88 11.60
N THR A 544 1.08 -22.74 12.16
CA THR A 544 2.16 -22.33 13.02
C THR A 544 3.43 -22.35 12.18
N ASP A 545 3.95 -21.17 11.88
CA ASP A 545 5.30 -20.99 11.35
C ASP A 545 6.28 -20.90 12.53
N MET A 546 7.53 -21.34 12.34
CA MET A 546 8.53 -21.36 13.39
C MET A 546 9.68 -20.44 13.03
N LYS A 547 9.83 -19.34 13.78
CA LYS A 547 10.92 -18.37 13.63
C LYS A 547 11.87 -18.47 14.80
N GLY A 548 13.11 -18.91 14.57
CA GLY A 548 14.13 -19.01 15.61
C GLY A 548 13.72 -19.88 16.81
N GLY A 549 12.82 -20.84 16.59
CA GLY A 549 12.20 -21.67 17.62
C GLY A 549 10.98 -21.08 18.34
N ALA A 550 10.55 -19.86 17.99
CA ALA A 550 9.30 -19.26 18.46
C ALA A 550 8.16 -19.50 17.46
N SER A 551 6.97 -19.81 17.98
CA SER A 551 5.78 -20.06 17.16
C SER A 551 5.11 -18.76 16.70
N GLN A 552 4.78 -18.68 15.42
CA GLN A 552 3.99 -17.62 14.81
C GLN A 552 2.69 -18.22 14.27
N SER A 553 1.55 -17.75 14.76
CA SER A 553 0.24 -18.31 14.41
C SER A 553 -0.59 -17.34 13.57
N GLY A 554 -1.31 -17.89 12.59
CA GLY A 554 -2.18 -17.13 11.68
C GLY A 554 -1.73 -17.30 10.22
N ASN A 555 -1.80 -16.23 9.43
CA ASN A 555 -1.19 -16.14 8.10
C ASN A 555 0.03 -15.19 8.15
N PRO A 556 1.20 -15.66 8.64
CA PRO A 556 2.38 -14.81 8.76
C PRO A 556 3.02 -14.42 7.43
N ASN A 557 2.80 -15.19 6.35
CA ASN A 557 3.58 -15.07 5.11
C ASN A 557 2.85 -14.42 3.93
N GLY A 558 1.56 -14.09 4.04
CA GLY A 558 0.84 -13.31 3.03
C GLY A 558 0.59 -13.98 1.67
N HIS A 559 -0.01 -13.21 0.75
CA HIS A 559 -0.28 -13.63 -0.62
C HIS A 559 -0.47 -12.43 -1.55
N ILE A 560 -0.58 -12.70 -2.86
CA ILE A 560 -0.79 -11.70 -3.90
C ILE A 560 -2.07 -12.05 -4.64
N ILE A 561 -3.06 -11.17 -4.57
CA ILE A 561 -4.29 -11.29 -5.33
C ILE A 561 -4.12 -10.67 -6.72
N ARG A 562 -4.75 -11.28 -7.72
CA ARG A 562 -4.85 -10.74 -9.07
C ARG A 562 -6.31 -10.54 -9.44
N ILE A 563 -6.60 -9.45 -10.16
CA ILE A 563 -7.95 -9.01 -10.53
C ILE A 563 -7.97 -8.62 -12.02
N LYS A 564 -8.99 -9.09 -12.73
CA LYS A 564 -9.27 -8.73 -14.12
C LYS A 564 -10.65 -8.12 -14.25
N GLU A 565 -10.68 -6.87 -14.69
CA GLU A 565 -11.92 -6.14 -14.96
C GLU A 565 -12.66 -6.74 -16.16
N LEU A 566 -13.99 -6.84 -16.05
CA LEU A 566 -14.84 -7.37 -17.12
C LEU A 566 -15.35 -6.24 -18.03
N ALA A 567 -14.92 -6.27 -19.30
CA ALA A 567 -15.20 -5.22 -20.30
C ALA A 567 -16.68 -5.04 -20.66
N ALA A 568 -17.54 -6.05 -20.47
CA ALA A 568 -18.95 -6.00 -20.87
C ALA A 568 -19.85 -5.15 -19.95
N ALA A 569 -19.32 -4.62 -18.83
CA ALA A 569 -20.10 -3.93 -17.81
C ALA A 569 -20.21 -2.40 -17.98
N GLY A 570 -19.71 -1.80 -19.07
CA GLY A 570 -19.84 -0.37 -19.37
C GLY A 570 -19.00 0.57 -18.48
N ASN A 571 -18.86 0.25 -17.19
CA ASN A 571 -18.07 0.97 -16.18
C ASN A 571 -17.03 0.06 -15.47
N GLY A 572 -17.00 -1.24 -15.80
CA GLY A 572 -16.11 -2.20 -15.14
C GLY A 572 -16.47 -2.41 -13.67
N ASP A 573 -17.77 -2.47 -13.35
CA ASP A 573 -18.26 -2.66 -11.97
C ASP A 573 -18.15 -4.12 -11.50
N ARG A 574 -17.66 -5.02 -12.36
CA ARG A 574 -17.45 -6.44 -12.06
C ARG A 574 -16.08 -6.89 -12.54
N PHE A 575 -15.53 -7.86 -11.83
CA PHE A 575 -14.22 -8.41 -12.11
C PHE A 575 -14.17 -9.92 -11.87
N GLU A 576 -13.15 -10.56 -12.42
CA GLU A 576 -12.68 -11.90 -12.05
C GLU A 576 -11.46 -11.76 -11.13
N TRP A 577 -11.26 -12.71 -10.21
CA TRP A 577 -10.14 -12.70 -9.29
C TRP A 577 -9.60 -14.10 -8.96
N ASP A 578 -8.30 -14.18 -8.71
CA ASP A 578 -7.59 -15.37 -8.22
C ASP A 578 -6.40 -14.97 -7.34
N VAL A 579 -5.79 -15.94 -6.67
CA VAL A 579 -4.52 -15.73 -5.97
C VAL A 579 -3.40 -16.11 -6.91
N TYR A 580 -2.57 -15.12 -7.25
CA TYR A 580 -1.44 -15.29 -8.14
C TYR A 580 -0.30 -16.05 -7.46
N LEU A 581 0.07 -15.66 -6.23
CA LEU A 581 1.13 -16.30 -5.44
C LEU A 581 0.75 -16.33 -3.95
N PHE A 582 1.02 -17.45 -3.27
CA PHE A 582 0.97 -17.56 -1.81
C PHE A 582 2.41 -17.55 -1.28
N GLY A 583 2.78 -16.57 -0.46
CA GLY A 583 4.10 -16.53 0.20
C GLY A 583 4.18 -17.62 1.28
N ALA A 584 5.23 -18.43 1.28
CA ALA A 584 5.43 -19.53 2.23
C ALA A 584 6.89 -19.98 2.19
N GLN A 585 7.42 -20.52 3.30
CA GLN A 585 8.71 -21.22 3.29
C GLN A 585 8.66 -22.45 2.37
N ALA A 586 9.78 -22.77 1.71
CA ALA A 586 9.87 -23.87 0.74
C ALA A 586 9.55 -25.25 1.35
N ASP A 587 9.90 -25.47 2.61
CA ASP A 587 9.70 -26.72 3.35
C ASP A 587 8.31 -26.85 3.99
N ALA A 588 7.49 -25.80 3.91
CA ALA A 588 6.12 -25.83 4.41
C ALA A 588 5.24 -26.81 3.60
N ASP A 589 4.19 -27.33 4.24
CA ASP A 589 3.30 -28.33 3.63
C ASP A 589 2.70 -27.85 2.31
N VAL A 590 3.03 -28.54 1.21
CA VAL A 590 2.64 -28.16 -0.16
C VAL A 590 1.14 -28.32 -0.46
N THR A 591 0.39 -28.96 0.44
CA THR A 591 -1.05 -29.19 0.26
C THR A 591 -1.91 -28.18 1.00
N THR A 592 -1.34 -27.50 2.00
CA THR A 592 -2.07 -26.62 2.92
C THR A 592 -1.44 -25.24 3.10
N VAL A 593 -0.11 -25.11 2.98
CA VAL A 593 0.62 -23.85 3.23
C VAL A 593 1.34 -23.35 1.99
N ASN A 594 2.26 -24.14 1.42
CA ASN A 594 3.02 -23.81 0.23
C ASN A 594 2.23 -24.17 -1.05
N LEU A 595 1.07 -23.55 -1.21
CA LEU A 595 0.14 -23.83 -2.32
C LEU A 595 0.69 -23.42 -3.69
N SER A 596 1.69 -22.52 -3.71
CA SER A 596 2.40 -22.08 -4.91
C SER A 596 3.60 -22.95 -5.25
N SER A 597 3.93 -23.97 -4.43
CA SER A 597 5.10 -24.84 -4.63
C SER A 597 6.42 -24.06 -4.76
N LEU A 598 6.58 -23.04 -3.92
CA LEU A 598 7.81 -22.26 -3.80
C LEU A 598 8.97 -23.18 -3.39
N THR A 599 10.15 -22.92 -3.93
CA THR A 599 11.40 -23.60 -3.57
C THR A 599 12.34 -22.59 -2.92
N ASP A 600 13.47 -23.05 -2.37
CA ASP A 600 14.45 -22.18 -1.69
C ASP A 600 14.98 -21.00 -2.53
N ASP A 601 14.92 -21.13 -3.86
CA ASP A 601 15.34 -20.09 -4.80
C ASP A 601 14.35 -18.89 -4.88
N GLN A 602 13.09 -19.06 -4.45
CA GLN A 602 12.04 -18.05 -4.62
C GLN A 602 10.94 -18.06 -3.56
N ASP A 603 11.15 -18.71 -2.41
CA ASP A 603 10.24 -18.59 -1.29
C ASP A 603 10.39 -17.23 -0.59
N PHE A 604 9.30 -16.76 -0.02
CA PHE A 604 9.20 -15.43 0.56
C PHE A 604 8.07 -15.37 1.58
N SER A 605 8.07 -14.30 2.37
CA SER A 605 7.05 -13.95 3.34
C SER A 605 6.77 -12.45 3.24
N SER A 606 5.58 -12.03 3.69
CA SER A 606 5.13 -10.63 3.76
C SER A 606 5.43 -9.84 2.48
N PRO A 607 4.84 -10.24 1.32
CA PRO A 607 4.97 -9.44 0.11
C PRO A 607 4.30 -8.08 0.34
N ASP A 608 5.01 -7.04 -0.06
CA ASP A 608 4.65 -5.64 0.14
C ASP A 608 4.81 -4.91 -1.20
N GLY A 609 5.93 -4.21 -1.41
CA GLY A 609 6.16 -3.38 -2.59
C GLY A 609 5.97 -4.14 -3.91
N LEU A 610 5.23 -3.56 -4.85
CA LEU A 610 4.91 -4.19 -6.12
C LEU A 610 4.91 -3.20 -7.29
N VAL A 611 5.70 -3.48 -8.33
CA VAL A 611 5.68 -2.68 -9.56
C VAL A 611 5.92 -3.50 -10.82
N PHE A 612 5.19 -3.20 -11.88
CA PHE A 612 5.45 -3.76 -13.20
C PHE A 612 6.41 -2.89 -14.01
N SER A 613 7.44 -3.50 -14.56
CA SER A 613 8.28 -2.87 -15.57
C SER A 613 7.48 -2.65 -16.86
N ALA A 614 7.32 -1.40 -17.28
CA ALA A 614 6.70 -1.05 -18.56
C ALA A 614 7.49 -1.61 -19.76
N VAL A 615 8.80 -1.86 -19.60
CA VAL A 615 9.68 -2.32 -20.68
C VAL A 615 9.66 -3.84 -20.82
N THR A 616 9.76 -4.56 -19.72
CA THR A 616 9.91 -6.02 -19.73
C THR A 616 8.62 -6.76 -19.39
N GLY A 617 7.66 -6.07 -18.77
CA GLY A 617 6.46 -6.68 -18.19
C GLY A 617 6.73 -7.50 -16.92
N LEU A 618 7.96 -7.56 -16.40
CA LEU A 618 8.23 -8.26 -15.14
C LEU A 618 7.57 -7.53 -13.98
N CYS A 619 7.00 -8.30 -13.06
CA CYS A 619 6.55 -7.85 -11.75
C CYS A 619 7.75 -7.89 -10.80
N TRP A 620 8.14 -6.76 -10.25
CA TRP A 620 9.10 -6.71 -9.14
C TRP A 620 8.31 -6.70 -7.84
N LEU A 621 8.69 -7.60 -6.94
CA LEU A 621 8.04 -7.84 -5.65
C LEU A 621 9.05 -7.58 -4.55
N GLN A 622 8.70 -6.81 -3.55
CA GLN A 622 9.51 -6.50 -2.37
C GLN A 622 8.82 -7.09 -1.14
N THR A 623 9.59 -7.39 -0.09
CA THR A 623 9.04 -7.94 1.15
C THR A 623 9.34 -7.00 2.31
N ASP A 624 8.37 -6.72 3.17
CA ASP A 624 8.58 -6.17 4.50
C ASP A 624 8.24 -7.22 5.56
N ASP A 625 9.25 -8.00 5.94
CA ASP A 625 9.03 -9.27 6.59
C ASP A 625 9.51 -9.33 8.04
N GLY A 626 8.58 -9.69 8.92
CA GLY A 626 8.84 -10.03 10.31
C GLY A 626 8.84 -11.54 10.59
N ALA A 627 8.45 -12.39 9.65
CA ALA A 627 8.26 -13.83 9.89
C ALA A 627 9.47 -14.69 9.54
N TYR A 628 10.22 -14.35 8.50
CA TYR A 628 11.27 -15.21 7.95
C TYR A 628 12.71 -14.76 8.26
N THR A 629 12.86 -13.79 9.18
CA THR A 629 14.14 -13.11 9.44
C THR A 629 15.17 -13.94 10.22
N ASP A 630 14.88 -15.20 10.54
CA ASP A 630 15.84 -16.17 11.10
C ASP A 630 16.51 -17.01 10.02
N VAL A 631 16.00 -16.96 8.78
CA VAL A 631 16.55 -17.66 7.61
C VAL A 631 17.13 -16.67 6.61
N THR A 632 16.45 -15.56 6.35
CA THR A 632 16.88 -14.55 5.38
C THR A 632 16.43 -13.15 5.76
N ASN A 633 17.18 -12.12 5.36
CA ASN A 633 16.69 -10.74 5.38
C ASN A 633 15.59 -10.54 4.32
N CYS A 634 14.86 -9.43 4.43
CA CYS A 634 13.94 -8.94 3.39
C CYS A 634 14.61 -8.91 2.01
N MET A 635 13.81 -9.07 0.96
CA MET A 635 14.30 -9.30 -0.39
C MET A 635 13.47 -8.62 -1.47
N MET A 636 14.00 -8.64 -2.69
CA MET A 636 13.26 -8.28 -3.90
C MET A 636 13.31 -9.44 -4.90
N LEU A 637 12.14 -9.89 -5.34
CA LEU A 637 11.97 -10.94 -6.34
C LEU A 637 11.51 -10.36 -7.68
N ALA A 638 11.81 -11.08 -8.76
CA ALA A 638 11.25 -10.80 -10.08
C ALA A 638 10.33 -11.95 -10.49
N ALA A 639 9.09 -11.63 -10.80
CA ALA A 639 8.07 -12.59 -11.16
C ALA A 639 7.50 -12.30 -12.55
N ARG A 640 7.12 -13.36 -13.26
CA ARG A 640 6.42 -13.23 -14.55
C ARG A 640 4.94 -12.97 -14.31
N PRO A 641 4.28 -12.04 -15.02
CA PRO A 641 2.83 -11.96 -14.95
C PRO A 641 2.18 -13.31 -15.25
N GLY A 642 1.06 -13.59 -14.60
CA GLY A 642 0.35 -14.86 -14.74
C GLY A 642 -0.12 -15.06 -16.19
N ALA A 643 0.09 -16.26 -16.73
CA ALA A 643 -0.31 -16.62 -18.09
C ALA A 643 -1.82 -16.94 -18.15
N GLY A 644 -2.67 -15.91 -18.10
CA GLY A 644 -4.13 -16.04 -18.25
C GLY A 644 -4.87 -16.50 -17.00
N TRP A 645 -6.19 -16.68 -17.17
CA TRP A 645 -7.21 -17.02 -16.16
C TRP A 645 -7.66 -18.47 -16.27
#